data_AF-A0A7V3U6X0-F1
#
_entry.id   AF-A0A7V3U6X0-F1
#
_cell.length_a   1.000
_cell.length_b   1.000
_cell.length_c   1.000
_cell.angle_alpha   90.00
_cell.angle_beta   90.00
_cell.angle_gamma   90.00
#
_symmetry.space_group_name_H-M   'P 1'
#
loop_
_entity.id
_entity.type
_entity.pdbx_description
1 polymer ?
#
loop_
_entity_poly.entity_id
_entity_poly.type
_entity_poly.pdbx_seq_one_letter_code
_entity_poly.pdbx_strand_id
1 'polypeptide(L)'
;VADHLKGKRATTKENWQKILSLMDIGADKFLKKFAKEKICSHAFKNLFKGNYLTPELSQVIGYIIGDESRINSGMDTKIKIEDDRETLKEYQRIFKKLGLKVKLLKHRHKNCWQIRIYSASFGKLLNKIAPGILDDSLKREVPEIIQKSPLDCVAGFLRGFFDAEGSVGERKKEGISLQIGNEKLIKQIQLLLLRFGILSNLSFSKVQKQTRLSIYLFDSLKKFLSSIGFSSPRKMERLKKLIKLRKNLKHKSLPVLNQFIFLTQIKTIEITSSTHLMYDISVPKTQNFIANGLLVHNSAGLAVFVPEKKKIFCLKKVGKITNLEEEFLKSPVYGNPFIMQTRWATHGGVTEENAHPHFDCKKEIFLVHNGIIENYKELKEKLTKEGHKFTSETDSVAPETGLILLSPEGLLVVKEIDSLVDEEIERKKELVIERITNDGRKVEYVPLEEWKVLTCNQEGRLSFEKIKWGIRKERGKKALVSIRSATGRITITKDHSIFQYEKGSLNPNFPEALKNVVSIRRIPSIEKVKEINLLKLGENEEVNNSLKVFGYLPIPLLKNLLKEIPELKKYAYIDNHQPLEKRGRISLPLSEAARIGVPQKYLKYFWIGSRRGKTKLPILLKMTSLFGKIIGFFLSEGSCRLKKSNYLSKREKYLAADIVFCTNHNKKIISEVVDAVFKTFHFKPSVVISKEKSGKITIKVCASRLVLYHLFQNVLKCGKGSDKKNIPLEIINAPKKVKKAFLRAYFLGDGSKRHRQISTTSKNILNGLRLLYWQLGIPISSGIGRTTTLGGKTEYTIKFHRIKLRKRKYPLKEIYKKYFSSGKFTQRIHNYISYGNFELSKTDRQAKYVYDLEVNPTHSFVTSEGIVCHNTEVMCHLIEKYFKGNLEEAVRLALKEVIGAYAIAVICENDPEKIVFARYGSPLLIALGEGENFLASDAP
;
A
#
# COMPACT_ATOMS: atom_id res chain seq x y z
N VAL A 1 -14.77 24.01 -21.70
CA VAL A 1 -14.29 25.00 -20.71
C VAL A 1 -13.12 25.80 -21.26
N ALA A 2 -12.07 25.17 -21.81
CA ALA A 2 -10.99 25.89 -22.48
C ALA A 2 -11.43 26.59 -23.80
N ASP A 3 -12.45 26.08 -24.50
CA ASP A 3 -12.91 26.67 -25.77
C ASP A 3 -13.94 27.82 -25.62
N HIS A 4 -14.36 28.16 -24.41
CA HIS A 4 -15.37 29.22 -24.18
C HIS A 4 -14.79 30.52 -23.58
N LEU A 5 -13.46 30.65 -23.51
CA LEU A 5 -12.78 31.79 -22.87
C LEU A 5 -11.90 32.62 -23.83
N LYS A 6 -12.10 32.49 -25.15
CA LYS A 6 -11.53 33.46 -26.11
C LYS A 6 -12.45 34.68 -26.20
N GLY A 7 -12.08 35.72 -25.47
CA GLY A 7 -12.54 37.09 -25.71
C GLY A 7 -13.68 37.54 -24.80
N LYS A 8 -13.35 38.04 -23.60
CA LYS A 8 -13.95 39.24 -22.96
C LYS A 8 -13.26 39.53 -21.63
N ARG A 9 -13.10 40.83 -21.33
CA ARG A 9 -12.38 41.43 -20.19
C ARG A 9 -13.04 41.10 -18.84
N ALA A 10 -12.24 41.18 -17.78
CA ALA A 10 -12.60 40.91 -16.39
C ALA A 10 -13.75 41.78 -15.86
N THR A 11 -14.51 41.24 -14.90
CA THR A 11 -14.75 41.75 -13.52
C THR A 11 -16.15 41.42 -13.01
N THR A 12 -16.22 40.77 -11.84
CA THR A 12 -17.14 41.02 -10.71
C THR A 12 -17.08 39.86 -9.72
N LYS A 13 -17.08 40.20 -8.42
CA LYS A 13 -17.05 39.28 -7.26
C LYS A 13 -18.28 38.35 -7.22
N GLU A 14 -19.37 38.74 -7.90
CA GLU A 14 -20.64 37.99 -8.01
C GLU A 14 -20.53 36.67 -8.80
N ASN A 15 -19.55 36.53 -9.70
CA ASN A 15 -19.39 35.28 -10.45
C ASN A 15 -18.75 34.16 -9.62
N TRP A 16 -18.09 34.46 -8.49
CA TRP A 16 -17.54 33.44 -7.60
C TRP A 16 -18.61 32.78 -6.71
N GLN A 17 -19.60 33.54 -6.23
CA GLN A 17 -20.73 32.96 -5.47
C GLN A 17 -21.63 32.08 -6.35
N LYS A 18 -21.77 32.39 -7.65
CA LYS A 18 -22.45 31.51 -8.61
C LYS A 18 -21.74 30.18 -8.82
N ILE A 19 -20.41 30.16 -8.78
CA ILE A 19 -19.59 28.93 -8.88
C ILE A 19 -19.68 28.10 -7.59
N LEU A 20 -19.76 28.73 -6.42
CA LEU A 20 -19.98 28.04 -5.14
C LEU A 20 -21.41 27.46 -5.05
N SER A 21 -22.43 28.13 -5.62
CA SER A 21 -23.81 27.61 -5.74
C SER A 21 -23.99 26.43 -6.72
N LEU A 22 -22.91 26.00 -7.38
CA LEU A 22 -22.87 24.86 -8.30
C LEU A 22 -22.19 23.62 -7.70
N MET A 23 -21.66 23.71 -6.48
CA MET A 23 -21.03 22.57 -5.80
C MET A 23 -21.98 21.75 -4.91
N ASP A 24 -23.29 22.04 -4.95
CA ASP A 24 -24.29 21.17 -4.34
C ASP A 24 -25.55 21.12 -5.22
N ILE A 25 -25.75 20.03 -5.97
CA ILE A 25 -26.89 19.89 -6.88
C ILE A 25 -27.72 18.69 -6.44
N GLY A 26 -28.68 18.98 -5.56
CA GLY A 26 -29.83 18.13 -5.27
C GLY A 26 -30.79 18.00 -6.46
N ALA A 27 -31.62 16.95 -6.42
CA ALA A 27 -32.49 16.46 -7.49
C ALA A 27 -33.41 17.52 -8.15
N ASP A 28 -33.74 18.61 -7.45
CA ASP A 28 -34.65 19.66 -7.94
C ASP A 28 -34.12 20.46 -9.14
N LYS A 29 -32.82 20.74 -9.18
CA LYS A 29 -32.21 21.48 -10.33
C LYS A 29 -32.17 20.61 -11.58
N PHE A 30 -32.11 19.28 -11.42
CA PHE A 30 -32.16 18.31 -12.51
C PHE A 30 -33.56 18.24 -13.14
N LEU A 31 -34.61 18.23 -12.32
CA LEU A 31 -36.01 18.21 -12.77
C LEU A 31 -36.38 19.50 -13.52
N LYS A 32 -35.96 20.67 -13.02
CA LYS A 32 -36.20 21.97 -13.71
C LYS A 32 -35.48 22.08 -15.06
N LYS A 33 -34.31 21.45 -15.22
CA LYS A 33 -33.58 21.44 -16.50
C LYS A 33 -34.24 20.51 -17.53
N PHE A 34 -34.82 19.40 -17.09
CA PHE A 34 -35.52 18.44 -17.97
C PHE A 34 -36.88 18.95 -18.45
N ALA A 35 -37.58 19.77 -17.66
CA ALA A 35 -38.83 20.40 -18.06
C ALA A 35 -38.67 21.47 -19.17
N LYS A 36 -37.46 22.04 -19.35
CA LYS A 36 -37.15 23.07 -20.36
C LYS A 36 -36.72 22.51 -21.72
N GLU A 37 -36.18 21.30 -21.77
CA GLU A 37 -36.00 20.57 -23.03
C GLU A 37 -37.38 20.03 -23.42
N LYS A 38 -37.98 20.47 -24.54
CA LYS A 38 -39.34 20.12 -25.04
C LYS A 38 -39.55 18.60 -25.29
N ILE A 39 -39.34 17.78 -24.27
CA ILE A 39 -39.53 16.34 -24.23
C ILE A 39 -40.17 16.06 -22.87
N CYS A 40 -41.43 16.44 -22.66
CA CYS A 40 -42.33 15.80 -21.69
C CYS A 40 -43.74 16.38 -21.81
N SER A 41 -44.64 15.57 -22.38
CA SER A 41 -46.06 15.59 -22.03
C SER A 41 -46.21 15.15 -20.55
N HIS A 42 -47.35 15.47 -19.94
CA HIS A 42 -47.77 15.21 -18.55
C HIS A 42 -47.39 13.84 -17.91
N ALA A 43 -46.95 12.83 -18.68
CA ALA A 43 -46.70 11.46 -18.24
C ALA A 43 -45.52 11.28 -17.25
N PHE A 44 -44.53 12.17 -17.22
CA PHE A 44 -43.29 11.97 -16.46
C PHE A 44 -43.30 12.51 -15.02
N LYS A 45 -44.33 13.29 -14.63
CA LYS A 45 -44.50 13.75 -13.22
C LYS A 45 -44.76 12.60 -12.24
N ASN A 46 -45.31 11.48 -12.72
CA ASN A 46 -45.69 10.33 -11.90
C ASN A 46 -44.56 9.30 -11.71
N LEU A 47 -43.33 9.61 -12.13
CA LEU A 47 -42.17 8.73 -12.01
C LEU A 47 -41.38 8.92 -10.71
N PHE A 48 -41.64 10.03 -10.01
CA PHE A 48 -40.96 10.39 -8.78
C PHE A 48 -41.97 10.71 -7.69
N LYS A 49 -41.67 10.31 -6.45
CA LYS A 49 -42.36 10.69 -5.22
C LYS A 49 -41.41 11.56 -4.42
N GLY A 50 -41.51 12.88 -4.57
CA GLY A 50 -40.53 13.83 -4.06
C GLY A 50 -39.15 13.61 -4.68
N ASN A 51 -38.13 13.41 -3.85
CA ASN A 51 -36.75 13.15 -4.30
C ASN A 51 -36.45 11.69 -4.67
N TYR A 52 -37.44 10.79 -4.59
CA TYR A 52 -37.26 9.36 -4.80
C TYR A 52 -38.05 8.84 -6.00
N LEU A 53 -37.67 7.67 -6.51
CA LEU A 53 -38.40 6.99 -7.57
C LEU A 53 -39.71 6.42 -7.02
N THR A 54 -40.74 6.30 -7.86
CA THR A 54 -41.91 5.51 -7.46
C THR A 54 -41.56 4.02 -7.34
N PRO A 55 -42.20 3.25 -6.45
CA PRO A 55 -42.00 1.80 -6.34
C PRO A 55 -42.14 1.06 -7.67
N GLU A 56 -43.07 1.50 -8.53
CA GLU A 56 -43.30 0.98 -9.88
C GLU A 56 -42.09 1.18 -10.79
N LEU A 57 -41.50 2.38 -10.78
CA LEU A 57 -40.31 2.66 -11.58
C LEU A 57 -39.08 1.93 -11.02
N SER A 58 -38.93 1.88 -9.70
CA SER A 58 -37.90 1.07 -9.03
C SER A 58 -37.99 -0.39 -9.44
N GLN A 59 -39.21 -0.94 -9.50
CA GLN A 59 -39.46 -2.32 -9.92
C GLN A 59 -39.10 -2.58 -11.37
N VAL A 60 -39.41 -1.66 -12.28
CA VAL A 60 -38.96 -1.74 -13.68
C VAL A 60 -37.44 -1.73 -13.77
N ILE A 61 -36.78 -0.83 -13.04
CA ILE A 61 -35.31 -0.75 -13.01
C ILE A 61 -34.71 -2.06 -12.47
N GLY A 62 -35.28 -2.62 -11.41
CA GLY A 62 -34.86 -3.91 -10.85
C GLY A 62 -34.96 -5.04 -11.87
N TYR A 63 -36.09 -5.11 -12.57
CA TYR A 63 -36.29 -6.14 -13.60
C TYR A 63 -35.30 -5.97 -14.77
N ILE A 64 -35.11 -4.75 -15.29
CA ILE A 64 -34.18 -4.48 -16.39
C ILE A 64 -32.74 -4.80 -16.00
N ILE A 65 -32.34 -4.54 -14.75
CA ILE A 65 -30.99 -4.88 -14.28
C ILE A 65 -30.83 -6.40 -14.18
N GLY A 66 -31.86 -7.11 -13.71
CA GLY A 66 -31.90 -8.57 -13.64
C GLY A 66 -31.85 -9.25 -15.01
N ASP A 67 -32.70 -8.84 -15.95
CA ASP A 67 -32.82 -9.46 -17.27
C ASP A 67 -31.76 -8.92 -18.26
N GLU A 68 -31.16 -9.80 -19.10
CA GLU A 68 -30.19 -9.43 -20.15
C GLU A 68 -30.85 -8.76 -21.38
N SER A 69 -31.73 -7.80 -21.13
CA SER A 69 -32.43 -7.05 -22.16
C SER A 69 -31.48 -6.26 -23.06
N ARG A 70 -31.43 -6.59 -24.36
CA ARG A 70 -30.62 -5.87 -25.37
C ARG A 70 -31.32 -4.57 -25.76
N ILE A 71 -30.71 -3.44 -25.41
CA ILE A 71 -31.15 -2.12 -25.84
C ILE A 71 -30.21 -1.66 -26.97
N ASN A 72 -30.69 -1.70 -28.21
CA ASN A 72 -29.95 -1.14 -29.34
C ASN A 72 -30.11 0.38 -29.32
N SER A 73 -28.99 1.08 -29.19
CA SER A 73 -28.91 2.53 -29.34
C SER A 73 -28.90 2.90 -30.83
N GLY A 74 -30.09 2.96 -31.45
CA GLY A 74 -30.33 3.70 -32.69
C GLY A 74 -31.30 4.86 -32.44
N MET A 75 -31.90 5.42 -33.50
CA MET A 75 -32.94 6.47 -33.37
C MET A 75 -34.14 6.03 -32.49
N ASP A 76 -34.38 4.72 -32.35
CA ASP A 76 -35.40 4.14 -31.47
C ASP A 76 -34.78 3.28 -30.37
N THR A 77 -34.77 3.76 -29.11
CA THR A 77 -34.44 2.89 -27.97
C THR A 77 -35.53 1.83 -27.82
N LYS A 78 -35.15 0.57 -28.07
CA LYS A 78 -36.02 -0.60 -27.93
C LYS A 78 -35.69 -1.35 -26.64
N ILE A 79 -36.57 -1.29 -25.64
CA ILE A 79 -36.48 -2.14 -24.45
C ILE A 79 -37.25 -3.42 -24.74
N LYS A 80 -36.59 -4.56 -24.54
CA LYS A 80 -37.15 -5.89 -24.76
C LYS A 80 -36.99 -6.72 -23.50
N ILE A 81 -38.11 -7.15 -22.92
CA ILE A 81 -38.16 -8.04 -21.75
C ILE A 81 -38.80 -9.36 -22.17
N GLU A 82 -38.26 -10.51 -21.75
CA GLU A 82 -38.79 -11.85 -22.04
C GLU A 82 -39.14 -12.62 -20.75
N ASP A 83 -40.38 -13.08 -20.62
CA ASP A 83 -40.81 -13.89 -19.46
C ASP A 83 -42.09 -14.70 -19.79
N ASP A 84 -42.65 -15.39 -18.79
CA ASP A 84 -43.96 -15.99 -18.87
C ASP A 84 -45.07 -14.94 -19.08
N ARG A 85 -46.20 -15.38 -19.64
CA ARG A 85 -47.30 -14.49 -20.06
C ARG A 85 -47.89 -13.70 -18.88
N GLU A 86 -47.97 -14.30 -17.70
CA GLU A 86 -48.63 -13.70 -16.54
C GLU A 86 -47.73 -12.64 -15.91
N THR A 87 -46.45 -12.95 -15.72
CA THR A 87 -45.44 -12.00 -15.26
C THR A 87 -45.38 -10.79 -16.22
N LEU A 88 -45.36 -11.02 -17.54
CA LEU A 88 -45.38 -9.92 -18.51
C LEU A 88 -46.69 -9.14 -18.57
N LYS A 89 -47.85 -9.74 -18.27
CA LYS A 89 -49.10 -8.97 -18.15
C LYS A 89 -49.01 -7.96 -17.00
N GLU A 90 -48.38 -8.33 -15.89
CA GLU A 90 -48.18 -7.43 -14.76
C GLU A 90 -47.18 -6.31 -15.10
N TYR A 91 -46.04 -6.65 -15.71
CA TYR A 91 -45.10 -5.63 -16.20
C TYR A 91 -45.73 -4.72 -17.26
N GLN A 92 -46.60 -5.23 -18.14
CA GLN A 92 -47.35 -4.41 -19.08
C GLN A 92 -48.24 -3.39 -18.36
N ARG A 93 -48.89 -3.77 -17.25
CA ARG A 93 -49.66 -2.83 -16.42
C ARG A 93 -48.76 -1.78 -15.78
N ILE A 94 -47.62 -2.19 -15.22
CA ILE A 94 -46.64 -1.28 -14.61
C ILE A 94 -46.14 -0.27 -15.66
N PHE A 95 -45.71 -0.71 -16.84
CA PHE A 95 -45.27 0.20 -17.90
C PHE A 95 -46.37 1.13 -18.40
N LYS A 96 -47.63 0.66 -18.47
CA LYS A 96 -48.78 1.51 -18.80
C LYS A 96 -49.03 2.58 -17.72
N LYS A 97 -48.91 2.22 -16.42
CA LYS A 97 -48.98 3.18 -15.29
C LYS A 97 -47.89 4.25 -15.38
N LEU A 98 -46.70 3.88 -15.87
CA LEU A 98 -45.60 4.81 -16.15
C LEU A 98 -45.79 5.63 -17.44
N GLY A 99 -46.95 5.52 -18.11
CA GLY A 99 -47.29 6.30 -19.31
C GLY A 99 -46.66 5.81 -20.60
N LEU A 100 -46.15 4.57 -20.65
CA LEU A 100 -45.44 4.03 -21.81
C LEU A 100 -46.35 3.19 -22.71
N LYS A 101 -46.20 3.37 -24.03
CA LYS A 101 -46.85 2.50 -25.03
C LYS A 101 -46.07 1.18 -25.13
N VAL A 102 -46.75 0.06 -24.82
CA VAL A 102 -46.13 -1.27 -24.74
C VAL A 102 -46.84 -2.29 -25.61
N LYS A 103 -46.08 -3.04 -26.41
CA LYS A 103 -46.57 -4.19 -27.19
C LYS A 103 -46.14 -5.50 -26.53
N LEU A 104 -47.10 -6.38 -26.24
CA LEU A 104 -46.86 -7.76 -25.76
C LEU A 104 -47.00 -8.73 -26.94
N LEU A 105 -45.97 -9.53 -27.20
CA LEU A 105 -45.88 -10.42 -28.36
C LEU A 105 -45.43 -11.81 -27.93
N LYS A 106 -45.90 -12.88 -28.58
CA LYS A 106 -45.35 -14.24 -28.38
C LYS A 106 -44.00 -14.35 -29.09
N HIS A 107 -43.01 -15.00 -28.47
CA HIS A 107 -41.71 -15.23 -29.12
C HIS A 107 -41.85 -16.30 -30.22
N ARG A 108 -41.21 -16.10 -31.39
CA ARG A 108 -41.37 -17.00 -32.56
C ARG A 108 -40.74 -18.38 -32.36
N HIS A 109 -39.63 -18.45 -31.61
CA HIS A 109 -38.79 -19.66 -31.48
C HIS A 109 -38.62 -20.15 -30.04
N LYS A 110 -39.20 -19.47 -29.05
CA LYS A 110 -39.06 -19.82 -27.63
C LYS A 110 -40.45 -19.85 -27.03
N ASN A 111 -40.69 -20.73 -26.06
CA ASN A 111 -41.95 -20.77 -25.33
C ASN A 111 -42.03 -19.67 -24.26
N CYS A 112 -41.83 -18.41 -24.68
CA CYS A 112 -41.91 -17.23 -23.83
C CYS A 112 -42.65 -16.10 -24.55
N TRP A 113 -43.05 -15.09 -23.77
CA TRP A 113 -43.62 -13.85 -24.29
C TRP A 113 -42.57 -12.74 -24.22
N GLN A 114 -42.75 -11.68 -25.00
CA GLN A 114 -41.86 -10.52 -24.98
C GLN A 114 -42.66 -9.21 -24.92
N ILE A 115 -42.22 -8.30 -24.06
CA ILE A 115 -42.63 -6.89 -24.06
C ILE A 115 -41.65 -6.11 -24.93
N ARG A 116 -42.18 -5.26 -25.83
CA ARG A 116 -41.40 -4.28 -26.59
C ARG A 116 -41.87 -2.87 -26.31
N ILE A 117 -40.94 -2.01 -25.92
CA ILE A 117 -41.14 -0.58 -25.68
C ILE A 117 -40.24 0.18 -26.63
N TYR A 118 -40.82 1.11 -27.40
CA TYR A 118 -40.10 1.97 -28.33
C TYR A 118 -40.22 3.41 -27.81
N SER A 119 -39.21 3.85 -27.05
CA SER A 119 -39.20 5.19 -26.47
C SER A 119 -37.78 5.66 -26.21
N ALA A 120 -37.26 6.48 -27.12
CA ALA A 120 -35.95 7.09 -26.98
C ALA A 120 -35.85 8.02 -25.76
N SER A 121 -36.93 8.71 -25.41
CA SER A 121 -36.99 9.57 -24.22
C SER A 121 -36.91 8.76 -22.92
N PHE A 122 -37.60 7.63 -22.83
CA PHE A 122 -37.53 6.75 -21.67
C PHE A 122 -36.15 6.07 -21.54
N GLY A 123 -35.54 5.66 -22.66
CA GLY A 123 -34.17 5.15 -22.68
C GLY A 123 -33.14 6.15 -22.14
N LYS A 124 -33.22 7.40 -22.59
CA LYS A 124 -32.35 8.49 -22.11
C LYS A 124 -32.55 8.75 -20.61
N LEU A 125 -33.80 8.72 -20.14
CA LEU A 125 -34.12 8.90 -18.73
C LEU A 125 -33.51 7.79 -17.87
N LEU A 126 -33.68 6.52 -18.27
CA LEU A 126 -33.14 5.37 -17.54
C LEU A 126 -31.61 5.44 -17.43
N ASN A 127 -30.91 5.75 -18.52
CA ASN A 127 -29.45 5.88 -18.49
C ASN A 127 -28.97 7.05 -17.61
N LYS A 128 -29.82 8.06 -17.38
CA LYS A 128 -29.49 9.21 -16.55
C LYS A 128 -29.77 8.95 -15.06
N ILE A 129 -30.86 8.25 -14.74
CA ILE A 129 -31.24 7.86 -13.37
C ILE A 129 -30.36 6.70 -12.85
N ALA A 130 -30.06 5.76 -13.74
CA ALA A 130 -29.25 4.58 -13.48
C ALA A 130 -28.14 4.49 -14.54
N PRO A 131 -27.05 5.29 -14.40
CA PRO A 131 -25.91 5.21 -15.30
C PRO A 131 -25.37 3.78 -15.36
N GLY A 132 -25.21 3.26 -16.58
CA GLY A 132 -24.75 1.89 -16.79
C GLY A 132 -25.84 0.81 -16.67
N ILE A 133 -27.12 1.17 -16.55
CA ILE A 133 -28.24 0.20 -16.64
C ILE A 133 -28.27 -0.53 -17.99
N LEU A 134 -27.70 0.10 -19.02
CA LEU A 134 -27.56 -0.44 -20.38
C LEU A 134 -26.23 -1.17 -20.60
N ASP A 135 -25.33 -1.14 -19.62
CA ASP A 135 -24.05 -1.84 -19.74
C ASP A 135 -24.25 -3.35 -19.65
N ASP A 136 -23.20 -4.07 -20.02
CA ASP A 136 -23.04 -5.51 -19.82
C ASP A 136 -23.48 -5.92 -18.41
N SER A 137 -24.19 -7.06 -18.27
CA SER A 137 -24.71 -7.57 -16.99
C SER A 137 -23.60 -7.70 -15.92
N LEU A 138 -22.34 -7.91 -16.33
CA LEU A 138 -21.16 -7.94 -15.46
C LEU A 138 -20.72 -6.58 -14.89
N LYS A 139 -21.26 -5.47 -15.42
CA LYS A 139 -20.93 -4.10 -15.02
C LYS A 139 -22.08 -3.36 -14.34
N ARG A 140 -23.31 -3.89 -14.42
CA ARG A 140 -24.49 -3.28 -13.79
C ARG A 140 -24.35 -3.23 -12.27
N GLU A 141 -24.89 -2.20 -11.66
CA GLU A 141 -24.87 -2.00 -10.21
C GLU A 141 -26.25 -1.52 -9.73
N VAL A 142 -26.52 -1.67 -8.44
CA VAL A 142 -27.71 -1.04 -7.84
C VAL A 142 -27.55 0.47 -7.94
N PRO A 143 -28.45 1.20 -8.61
CA PRO A 143 -28.34 2.64 -8.78
C PRO A 143 -28.29 3.34 -7.42
N GLU A 144 -27.45 4.38 -7.29
CA GLU A 144 -27.27 5.11 -6.03
C GLU A 144 -28.60 5.68 -5.50
N ILE A 145 -29.47 6.12 -6.41
CA ILE A 145 -30.83 6.60 -6.06
C ILE A 145 -31.66 5.52 -5.36
N ILE A 146 -31.54 4.24 -5.74
CA ILE A 146 -32.22 3.12 -5.07
C ILE A 146 -31.61 2.85 -3.70
N GLN A 147 -30.28 2.90 -3.57
CA GLN A 147 -29.60 2.65 -2.29
C GLN A 147 -30.05 3.62 -1.19
N LYS A 148 -30.32 4.88 -1.57
CA LYS A 148 -30.78 5.95 -0.68
C LYS A 148 -32.30 6.05 -0.55
N SER A 149 -33.06 5.24 -1.29
CA SER A 149 -34.54 5.35 -1.32
C SER A 149 -35.20 4.74 -0.08
N PRO A 150 -36.45 5.14 0.24
CA PRO A 150 -37.28 4.51 1.26
C PRO A 150 -37.57 3.02 0.97
N LEU A 151 -38.07 2.31 1.99
CA LEU A 151 -38.22 0.85 1.94
C LEU A 151 -39.20 0.36 0.85
N ASP A 152 -40.25 1.11 0.53
CA ASP A 152 -41.20 0.77 -0.54
C ASP A 152 -40.54 0.79 -1.94
N CYS A 153 -39.71 1.78 -2.22
CA CYS A 153 -38.93 1.87 -3.46
C CYS A 153 -37.89 0.74 -3.56
N VAL A 154 -37.19 0.45 -2.45
CA VAL A 154 -36.21 -0.64 -2.40
C VAL A 154 -36.91 -1.99 -2.56
N ALA A 155 -38.08 -2.17 -1.95
CA ALA A 155 -38.91 -3.36 -2.10
C ALA A 155 -39.37 -3.52 -3.56
N GLY A 156 -39.79 -2.44 -4.22
CA GLY A 156 -40.11 -2.43 -5.65
C GLY A 156 -38.92 -2.92 -6.49
N PHE A 157 -37.75 -2.32 -6.29
CA PHE A 157 -36.52 -2.73 -6.98
C PHE A 157 -36.16 -4.21 -6.75
N LEU A 158 -36.15 -4.66 -5.49
CA LEU A 158 -35.86 -6.05 -5.17
C LEU A 158 -36.90 -7.00 -5.77
N ARG A 159 -38.20 -6.67 -5.68
CA ARG A 159 -39.27 -7.46 -6.29
C ARG A 159 -39.01 -7.66 -7.78
N GLY A 160 -38.71 -6.58 -8.50
CA GLY A 160 -38.46 -6.69 -9.94
C GLY A 160 -37.19 -7.44 -10.29
N PHE A 161 -36.14 -7.27 -9.48
CA PHE A 161 -34.91 -8.02 -9.64
C PHE A 161 -35.10 -9.53 -9.40
N PHE A 162 -35.85 -9.91 -8.37
CA PHE A 162 -36.18 -11.30 -8.05
C PHE A 162 -37.25 -11.89 -9.01
N ASP A 163 -38.10 -11.06 -9.61
CA ASP A 163 -38.97 -11.51 -10.69
C ASP A 163 -38.17 -11.91 -11.94
N ALA A 164 -37.11 -11.17 -12.28
CA ALA A 164 -36.21 -11.55 -13.38
C ALA A 164 -35.31 -12.75 -13.04
N GLU A 165 -34.53 -12.65 -11.97
CA GLU A 165 -33.43 -13.59 -11.66
C GLU A 165 -33.75 -14.62 -10.57
N GLY A 166 -34.81 -14.38 -9.79
CA GLY A 166 -35.16 -15.16 -8.62
C GLY A 166 -35.91 -16.46 -8.94
N SER A 167 -35.59 -17.50 -8.18
CA SER A 167 -36.27 -18.79 -8.19
C SER A 167 -36.76 -19.12 -6.79
N VAL A 168 -37.86 -19.87 -6.70
CA VAL A 168 -38.40 -20.38 -5.43
C VAL A 168 -38.34 -21.90 -5.47
N GLY A 169 -37.65 -22.48 -4.49
CA GLY A 169 -37.55 -23.93 -4.34
C GLY A 169 -38.89 -24.58 -4.00
N GLU A 170 -38.99 -25.88 -4.30
CA GLU A 170 -40.21 -26.67 -4.08
C GLU A 170 -40.08 -27.60 -2.88
N ARG A 171 -38.85 -27.89 -2.43
CA ARG A 171 -38.58 -28.81 -1.31
C ARG A 171 -38.42 -28.04 0.01
N LYS A 172 -38.77 -28.67 1.14
CA LYS A 172 -38.67 -28.10 2.50
C LYS A 172 -37.30 -27.47 2.83
N LYS A 173 -36.21 -28.07 2.36
CA LYS A 173 -34.83 -27.60 2.60
C LYS A 173 -34.37 -26.49 1.64
N GLU A 174 -35.15 -26.19 0.60
CA GLU A 174 -34.86 -25.14 -0.37
C GLU A 174 -35.42 -23.80 0.08
N GLY A 175 -35.07 -22.73 -0.63
CA GLY A 175 -35.39 -21.34 -0.29
C GLY A 175 -35.68 -20.53 -1.54
N ILE A 176 -35.70 -19.20 -1.39
CA ILE A 176 -35.60 -18.31 -2.54
C ILE A 176 -34.12 -18.26 -2.95
N SER A 177 -33.81 -18.36 -4.24
CA SER A 177 -32.42 -18.22 -4.69
C SER A 177 -32.29 -17.57 -6.05
N LEU A 178 -31.16 -16.89 -6.27
CA LEU A 178 -30.77 -16.33 -7.56
C LEU A 178 -29.28 -16.56 -7.82
N GLN A 179 -28.83 -16.54 -9.08
CA GLN A 179 -27.45 -16.79 -9.47
C GLN A 179 -26.94 -15.75 -10.46
N ILE A 180 -25.90 -15.00 -10.08
CA ILE A 180 -25.41 -13.87 -10.88
C ILE A 180 -23.88 -13.90 -11.00
N GLY A 181 -23.36 -13.60 -12.19
CA GLY A 181 -21.92 -13.52 -12.47
C GLY A 181 -21.23 -12.24 -11.93
N ASN A 182 -22.02 -11.24 -11.58
CA ASN A 182 -21.59 -9.96 -11.03
C ASN A 182 -21.56 -9.99 -9.48
N GLU A 183 -20.37 -10.20 -8.92
CA GLU A 183 -20.15 -10.28 -7.46
C GLU A 183 -20.45 -8.97 -6.73
N LYS A 184 -20.27 -7.82 -7.38
CA LYS A 184 -20.55 -6.52 -6.77
C LYS A 184 -22.06 -6.31 -6.63
N LEU A 185 -22.82 -6.57 -7.69
CA LEU A 185 -24.27 -6.44 -7.72
C LEU A 185 -24.93 -7.37 -6.68
N ILE A 186 -24.55 -8.65 -6.61
CA ILE A 186 -25.17 -9.59 -5.67
C ILE A 186 -24.92 -9.22 -4.20
N LYS A 187 -23.76 -8.62 -3.88
CA LYS A 187 -23.47 -8.07 -2.54
C LYS A 187 -24.33 -6.84 -2.23
N GLN A 188 -24.56 -5.95 -3.21
CA GLN A 188 -25.49 -4.83 -3.04
C GLN A 188 -26.92 -5.32 -2.80
N ILE A 189 -27.38 -6.36 -3.50
CA ILE A 189 -28.69 -7.00 -3.26
C ILE A 189 -28.76 -7.58 -1.85
N GLN A 190 -27.71 -8.27 -1.38
CA GLN A 190 -27.65 -8.78 -0.01
C GLN A 190 -27.77 -7.67 1.02
N LEU A 191 -27.10 -6.53 0.83
CA LEU A 191 -27.19 -5.37 1.71
C LEU A 191 -28.59 -4.74 1.73
N LEU A 192 -29.26 -4.67 0.57
CA LEU A 192 -30.65 -4.17 0.50
C LEU A 192 -31.63 -5.10 1.24
N LEU A 193 -31.44 -6.42 1.17
CA LEU A 193 -32.26 -7.39 1.91
C LEU A 193 -32.13 -7.22 3.44
N LEU A 194 -30.94 -6.86 3.93
CA LEU A 194 -30.73 -6.59 5.36
C LEU A 194 -31.56 -5.41 5.87
N ARG A 195 -31.94 -4.45 5.01
CA ARG A 195 -32.84 -3.33 5.40
C ARG A 195 -34.24 -3.80 5.81
N PHE A 196 -34.63 -4.99 5.40
CA PHE A 196 -35.90 -5.64 5.79
C PHE A 196 -35.69 -6.68 6.88
N GLY A 197 -34.47 -6.83 7.43
CA GLY A 197 -34.12 -7.91 8.35
C GLY A 197 -34.19 -9.29 7.70
N ILE A 198 -33.98 -9.38 6.38
CA ILE A 198 -33.97 -10.63 5.61
C ILE A 198 -32.54 -11.12 5.47
N LEU A 199 -32.21 -12.17 6.21
CA LEU A 199 -30.90 -12.82 6.14
C LEU A 199 -30.82 -13.74 4.91
N SER A 200 -29.70 -13.65 4.20
CA SER A 200 -29.41 -14.44 3.01
C SER A 200 -27.95 -14.88 2.97
N ASN A 201 -27.70 -16.05 2.39
CA ASN A 201 -26.38 -16.64 2.25
C ASN A 201 -25.86 -16.48 0.83
N LEU A 202 -24.56 -16.17 0.69
CA LEU A 202 -23.85 -16.20 -0.58
C LEU A 202 -23.03 -17.49 -0.69
N SER A 203 -23.05 -18.11 -1.86
CA SER A 203 -22.20 -19.27 -2.19
C SER A 203 -21.70 -19.16 -3.62
N PHE A 204 -20.41 -19.39 -3.85
CA PHE A 204 -19.83 -19.29 -5.20
C PHE A 204 -19.82 -20.64 -5.90
N SER A 205 -20.49 -20.73 -7.06
CA SER A 205 -20.43 -21.91 -7.92
C SER A 205 -19.20 -21.82 -8.82
N LYS A 206 -18.16 -22.61 -8.51
CA LYS A 206 -16.95 -22.70 -9.36
C LYS A 206 -17.24 -23.21 -10.77
N VAL A 207 -18.30 -24.01 -10.93
CA VAL A 207 -18.71 -24.62 -12.20
C VAL A 207 -19.38 -23.59 -13.10
N GLN A 208 -20.37 -22.85 -12.57
CA GLN A 208 -21.12 -21.85 -13.34
C GLN A 208 -20.43 -20.47 -13.35
N LYS A 209 -19.39 -20.27 -12.53
CA LYS A 209 -18.72 -18.97 -12.28
C LYS A 209 -19.69 -17.85 -11.86
N GLN A 210 -20.75 -18.24 -11.15
CA GLN A 210 -21.77 -17.34 -10.65
C GLN A 210 -21.85 -17.46 -9.13
N THR A 211 -22.19 -16.36 -8.47
CA THR A 211 -22.50 -16.36 -7.05
C THR A 211 -23.99 -16.59 -6.88
N ARG A 212 -24.35 -17.53 -6.02
CA ARG A 212 -25.73 -17.84 -5.65
C ARG A 212 -26.06 -17.14 -4.34
N LEU A 213 -27.12 -16.34 -4.32
CA LEU A 213 -27.76 -15.83 -3.11
C LEU A 213 -28.93 -16.74 -2.75
N SER A 214 -29.05 -17.14 -1.48
CA SER A 214 -30.12 -18.00 -0.99
C SER A 214 -30.75 -17.48 0.29
N ILE A 215 -32.07 -17.33 0.31
CA ILE A 215 -32.88 -16.98 1.49
C ILE A 215 -33.58 -18.26 1.96
N TYR A 216 -33.17 -18.77 3.11
CA TYR A 216 -33.59 -20.08 3.60
C TYR A 216 -33.97 -20.08 5.08
N LEU A 217 -33.94 -18.96 5.81
CA LEU A 217 -34.47 -18.93 7.17
C LEU A 217 -35.98 -18.70 7.13
N PHE A 218 -36.74 -19.32 8.04
CA PHE A 218 -38.19 -19.23 8.06
C PHE A 218 -38.67 -17.78 8.21
N ASP A 219 -38.09 -17.03 9.14
CA ASP A 219 -38.43 -15.61 9.35
C ASP A 219 -38.04 -14.74 8.17
N SER A 220 -36.87 -14.98 7.57
CA SER A 220 -36.45 -14.29 6.35
C SER A 220 -37.41 -14.55 5.18
N LEU A 221 -37.94 -15.77 5.02
CA LEU A 221 -38.94 -16.07 3.99
C LEU A 221 -40.27 -15.38 4.26
N LYS A 222 -40.72 -15.33 5.53
CA LYS A 222 -41.94 -14.58 5.90
C LYS A 222 -41.78 -13.09 5.65
N LYS A 223 -40.65 -12.50 6.06
CA LYS A 223 -40.31 -11.10 5.80
C LYS A 223 -40.20 -10.81 4.31
N PHE A 224 -39.63 -11.71 3.52
CA PHE A 224 -39.61 -11.57 2.06
C PHE A 224 -41.04 -11.59 1.50
N LEU A 225 -41.90 -12.51 1.94
CA LEU A 225 -43.29 -12.58 1.51
C LEU A 225 -44.09 -11.30 1.85
N SER A 226 -43.94 -10.77 3.07
CA SER A 226 -44.69 -9.60 3.54
C SER A 226 -44.17 -8.28 2.97
N SER A 227 -42.85 -8.14 2.82
CA SER A 227 -42.23 -6.84 2.56
C SER A 227 -41.78 -6.64 1.12
N ILE A 228 -41.48 -7.73 0.39
CA ILE A 228 -40.97 -7.65 -1.00
C ILE A 228 -41.92 -8.39 -1.94
N GLY A 229 -42.05 -9.70 -1.80
CA GLY A 229 -42.87 -10.56 -2.64
C GLY A 229 -42.34 -10.72 -4.07
N PHE A 230 -43.15 -11.38 -4.89
CA PHE A 230 -42.97 -11.55 -6.34
C PHE A 230 -44.19 -10.98 -7.07
N SER A 231 -43.99 -10.48 -8.28
CA SER A 231 -45.12 -10.14 -9.16
C SER A 231 -45.57 -11.37 -9.95
N SER A 232 -44.67 -12.34 -10.15
CA SER A 232 -45.02 -13.62 -10.77
C SER A 232 -45.98 -14.41 -9.85
N PRO A 233 -47.23 -14.67 -10.28
CA PRO A 233 -48.21 -15.42 -9.48
C PRO A 233 -47.69 -16.82 -9.12
N ARG A 234 -47.02 -17.48 -10.07
CA ARG A 234 -46.39 -18.78 -9.89
C ARG A 234 -45.31 -18.77 -8.79
N LYS A 235 -44.41 -17.78 -8.79
CA LYS A 235 -43.35 -17.68 -7.76
C LYS A 235 -43.96 -17.34 -6.39
N MET A 236 -44.98 -16.48 -6.37
CA MET A 236 -45.72 -16.13 -5.15
C MET A 236 -46.40 -17.35 -4.52
N GLU A 237 -47.11 -18.15 -5.32
CA GLU A 237 -47.77 -19.36 -4.83
C GLU A 237 -46.76 -20.39 -4.31
N ARG A 238 -45.65 -20.59 -5.03
CA ARG A 238 -44.55 -21.44 -4.58
C ARG A 238 -43.96 -20.97 -3.25
N LEU A 239 -43.77 -19.66 -3.06
CA LEU A 239 -43.25 -19.12 -1.80
C LEU A 239 -44.21 -19.38 -0.64
N LYS A 240 -45.51 -19.18 -0.85
CA LYS A 240 -46.54 -19.49 0.16
C LYS A 240 -46.55 -20.99 0.51
N LYS A 241 -46.48 -21.87 -0.49
CA LYS A 241 -46.37 -23.33 -0.28
C LYS A 241 -45.11 -23.70 0.50
N LEU A 242 -43.96 -23.12 0.16
CA LEU A 242 -42.68 -23.37 0.81
C LEU A 242 -42.70 -22.95 2.30
N ILE A 243 -43.27 -21.79 2.62
CA ILE A 243 -43.42 -21.32 4.01
C ILE A 243 -44.35 -22.26 4.79
N LYS A 244 -45.48 -22.68 4.19
CA LYS A 244 -46.40 -23.65 4.83
C LYS A 244 -45.70 -24.98 5.11
N LEU A 245 -44.93 -25.50 4.15
CA LEU A 245 -44.16 -26.74 4.30
C LEU A 245 -43.12 -26.69 5.42
N ARG A 246 -42.60 -25.49 5.75
CA ARG A 246 -41.56 -25.27 6.77
C ARG A 246 -42.10 -24.99 8.17
N LYS A 247 -43.37 -24.58 8.30
CA LYS A 247 -44.01 -24.30 9.59
C LYS A 247 -43.99 -25.51 10.55
N ASN A 248 -43.83 -26.73 10.00
CA ASN A 248 -43.90 -28.00 10.74
C ASN A 248 -42.51 -28.59 11.13
N LEU A 249 -41.41 -27.84 10.98
CA LEU A 249 -40.08 -28.29 11.39
C LEU A 249 -39.71 -27.65 12.74
N LYS A 250 -39.27 -28.47 13.72
CA LYS A 250 -38.61 -28.00 14.96
C LYS A 250 -37.29 -27.32 14.61
N HIS A 251 -37.33 -26.08 14.13
CA HIS A 251 -36.13 -25.26 14.00
C HIS A 251 -35.87 -24.54 15.32
N LYS A 252 -34.62 -24.60 15.79
CA LYS A 252 -34.11 -23.66 16.80
C LYS A 252 -34.31 -22.25 16.25
N SER A 253 -35.34 -21.53 16.71
CA SER A 253 -35.43 -20.10 16.52
C SER A 253 -34.16 -19.49 17.10
N LEU A 254 -33.44 -18.71 16.30
CA LEU A 254 -32.33 -17.93 16.84
C LEU A 254 -32.91 -16.95 17.86
N PRO A 255 -32.35 -16.84 19.08
CA PRO A 255 -32.82 -15.87 20.04
C PRO A 255 -32.73 -14.47 19.44
N VAL A 256 -33.87 -13.81 19.35
CA VAL A 256 -33.98 -12.44 18.82
C VAL A 256 -33.97 -11.50 20.02
N LEU A 257 -32.94 -10.66 20.13
CA LEU A 257 -32.85 -9.64 21.17
C LEU A 257 -33.81 -8.48 20.86
N ASN A 258 -33.94 -8.10 19.58
CA ASN A 258 -34.94 -7.16 19.09
C ASN A 258 -35.13 -7.27 17.56
N GLN A 259 -35.96 -6.42 16.96
CA GLN A 259 -36.27 -6.44 15.51
C GLN A 259 -35.05 -6.41 14.56
N PHE A 260 -33.88 -5.96 15.04
CA PHE A 260 -32.64 -5.81 14.28
C PHE A 260 -31.50 -6.73 14.74
N ILE A 261 -31.52 -7.25 15.97
CA ILE A 261 -30.42 -8.01 16.57
C ILE A 261 -30.86 -9.45 16.88
N PHE A 262 -30.15 -10.42 16.31
CA PHE A 262 -30.37 -11.85 16.50
C PHE A 262 -29.05 -12.54 16.87
N LEU A 263 -29.11 -13.51 17.79
CA LEU A 263 -27.95 -14.31 18.16
C LEU A 263 -27.71 -15.37 17.09
N THR A 264 -26.47 -15.52 16.63
CA THR A 264 -26.08 -16.58 15.69
C THR A 264 -25.03 -17.49 16.30
N GLN A 265 -25.13 -18.80 16.09
CA GLN A 265 -24.12 -19.76 16.53
C GLN A 265 -22.98 -19.84 15.51
N ILE A 266 -21.75 -19.92 16.01
CA ILE A 266 -20.57 -20.16 15.18
C ILE A 266 -20.68 -21.59 14.63
N LYS A 267 -20.82 -21.71 13.31
CA LYS A 267 -20.98 -23.02 12.65
C LYS A 267 -19.64 -23.67 12.33
N THR A 268 -18.67 -22.88 11.89
CA THR A 268 -17.30 -23.30 11.57
C THR A 268 -16.37 -22.12 11.82
N ILE A 269 -15.19 -22.38 12.36
CA ILE A 269 -14.09 -21.41 12.42
C ILE A 269 -13.03 -21.92 11.46
N GLU A 270 -12.88 -21.26 10.32
CA GLU A 270 -11.87 -21.59 9.33
C GLU A 270 -10.71 -20.61 9.46
N ILE A 271 -9.55 -21.10 9.89
CA ILE A 271 -8.32 -20.31 9.92
C ILE A 271 -7.87 -20.10 8.47
N THR A 272 -8.19 -18.94 7.91
CA THR A 272 -7.85 -18.61 6.52
C THR A 272 -6.57 -17.78 6.46
N SER A 273 -5.59 -18.23 5.68
CA SER A 273 -4.30 -17.57 5.45
C SER A 273 -4.39 -16.39 4.47
N SER A 274 -5.46 -15.59 4.52
CA SER A 274 -5.70 -14.57 3.49
C SER A 274 -5.14 -13.19 3.89
N THR A 275 -4.32 -12.54 3.04
CA THR A 275 -3.80 -11.18 3.29
C THR A 275 -4.81 -10.10 2.93
N HIS A 276 -5.98 -10.16 3.55
CA HIS A 276 -6.99 -9.15 3.35
C HIS A 276 -6.55 -7.88 4.09
N LEU A 277 -6.43 -6.72 3.41
CA LEU A 277 -6.49 -5.43 4.10
C LEU A 277 -7.79 -5.45 4.92
N MET A 278 -7.64 -5.59 6.24
CA MET A 278 -8.72 -5.40 7.20
C MET A 278 -8.79 -3.91 7.53
N TYR A 279 -10.00 -3.44 7.70
CA TYR A 279 -10.33 -2.05 8.00
C TYR A 279 -10.98 -2.03 9.38
N ASP A 280 -10.73 -0.97 10.12
CA ASP A 280 -11.28 -0.76 11.46
C ASP A 280 -11.88 0.65 11.55
N ILE A 281 -12.84 0.84 12.46
CA ILE A 281 -13.55 2.10 12.67
C ILE A 281 -13.65 2.38 14.16
N SER A 282 -12.97 3.42 14.62
CA SER A 282 -13.13 3.93 15.99
C SER A 282 -14.48 4.63 16.13
N VAL A 283 -15.36 4.07 16.95
CA VAL A 283 -16.66 4.68 17.29
C VAL A 283 -16.59 5.17 18.74
N PRO A 284 -16.46 6.49 18.99
CA PRO A 284 -16.12 7.03 20.31
C PRO A 284 -17.05 6.59 21.45
N LYS A 285 -18.34 6.40 21.17
CA LYS A 285 -19.34 6.08 22.19
C LYS A 285 -19.49 4.59 22.48
N THR A 286 -19.41 3.74 21.45
CA THR A 286 -19.73 2.30 21.57
C THR A 286 -18.50 1.41 21.44
N GLN A 287 -17.40 1.93 20.91
CA GLN A 287 -16.15 1.22 20.67
C GLN A 287 -16.31 -0.10 19.88
N ASN A 288 -17.39 -0.19 19.09
CA ASN A 288 -17.71 -1.31 18.23
C ASN A 288 -18.42 -0.81 16.97
N PHE A 289 -18.38 -1.62 15.91
CA PHE A 289 -19.05 -1.34 14.65
C PHE A 289 -19.60 -2.64 14.02
N ILE A 290 -20.60 -2.51 13.14
CA ILE A 290 -21.22 -3.64 12.45
C ILE A 290 -20.55 -3.85 11.09
N ALA A 291 -19.97 -5.03 10.87
CA ALA A 291 -19.39 -5.45 9.60
C ALA A 291 -19.94 -6.82 9.18
N ASN A 292 -20.45 -6.93 7.94
CA ASN A 292 -21.07 -8.15 7.40
C ASN A 292 -22.18 -8.74 8.29
N GLY A 293 -22.91 -7.90 9.04
CA GLY A 293 -23.95 -8.33 9.97
C GLY A 293 -23.45 -8.86 11.32
N LEU A 294 -22.18 -8.61 11.67
CA LEU A 294 -21.52 -9.02 12.93
C LEU A 294 -20.88 -7.82 13.67
N LEU A 295 -20.61 -7.93 14.97
CA LEU A 295 -20.04 -6.90 15.88
C LEU A 295 -18.58 -7.26 16.32
N VAL A 296 -17.60 -6.33 16.45
CA VAL A 296 -16.10 -6.57 16.57
C VAL A 296 -15.36 -5.74 17.73
N HIS A 297 -14.23 -6.18 18.41
CA HIS A 297 -13.53 -5.52 19.63
C HIS A 297 -12.03 -5.94 20.10
N ASN A 298 -11.37 -5.26 21.12
CA ASN A 298 -9.95 -5.22 21.78
C ASN A 298 -9.64 -5.98 23.17
N SER A 299 -8.39 -5.96 23.80
CA SER A 299 -7.78 -6.65 25.05
C SER A 299 -7.64 -5.91 26.45
N ALA A 300 -7.55 -6.60 27.64
CA ALA A 300 -7.43 -5.98 29.01
C ALA A 300 -6.81 -6.83 30.19
N GLY A 301 -6.34 -6.20 31.30
CA GLY A 301 -5.88 -6.89 32.54
C GLY A 301 -5.84 -6.02 33.82
N LEU A 302 -5.87 -6.64 35.01
CA LEU A 302 -5.92 -6.01 36.36
C LEU A 302 -5.05 -6.71 37.42
N ALA A 303 -4.71 -5.98 38.49
CA ALA A 303 -4.15 -6.52 39.74
C ALA A 303 -4.72 -5.79 40.97
N VAL A 304 -5.00 -6.55 42.04
CA VAL A 304 -5.59 -6.04 43.29
C VAL A 304 -5.03 -6.74 44.51
N PHE A 305 -4.65 -5.99 45.55
CA PHE A 305 -4.26 -6.56 46.83
C PHE A 305 -5.49 -7.03 47.63
N VAL A 306 -5.51 -8.29 48.06
CA VAL A 306 -6.61 -8.90 48.83
C VAL A 306 -6.20 -9.02 50.30
N PRO A 307 -6.72 -8.19 51.22
CA PRO A 307 -6.27 -8.14 52.61
C PRO A 307 -6.37 -9.48 53.35
N GLU A 308 -7.47 -10.21 53.16
CA GLU A 308 -7.71 -11.50 53.81
C GLU A 308 -6.65 -12.56 53.46
N LYS A 309 -6.12 -12.49 52.23
CA LYS A 309 -5.13 -13.46 51.71
C LYS A 309 -3.69 -12.95 51.85
N LYS A 310 -3.51 -11.67 52.22
CA LYS A 310 -2.23 -10.95 52.19
C LYS A 310 -1.47 -11.18 50.86
N LYS A 311 -2.18 -11.13 49.73
CA LYS A 311 -1.64 -11.40 48.38
C LYS A 311 -2.28 -10.52 47.32
N ILE A 312 -1.56 -10.27 46.23
CA ILE A 312 -2.08 -9.62 45.03
C ILE A 312 -2.69 -10.67 44.10
N PHE A 313 -3.97 -10.49 43.80
CA PHE A 313 -4.64 -11.20 42.73
C PHE A 313 -4.41 -10.47 41.41
N CYS A 314 -3.87 -11.16 40.40
CA CYS A 314 -3.70 -10.62 39.06
C CYS A 314 -4.45 -11.47 38.04
N LEU A 315 -5.22 -10.81 37.18
CA LEU A 315 -5.99 -11.44 36.13
C LEU A 315 -5.79 -10.68 34.82
N LYS A 316 -5.52 -11.43 33.74
CA LYS A 316 -5.25 -10.88 32.41
C LYS A 316 -6.08 -11.64 31.39
N LYS A 317 -6.67 -10.95 30.42
CA LYS A 317 -7.39 -11.59 29.32
C LYS A 317 -7.13 -10.92 27.98
N VAL A 318 -6.90 -11.78 26.99
CA VAL A 318 -6.91 -11.38 25.58
C VAL A 318 -8.36 -11.16 25.12
N GLY A 319 -8.63 -10.11 24.37
CA GLY A 319 -9.99 -9.75 23.93
C GLY A 319 -10.77 -8.94 24.97
N LYS A 320 -12.08 -8.77 24.76
CA LYS A 320 -12.90 -7.72 25.40
C LYS A 320 -12.62 -7.56 26.90
N ILE A 321 -12.79 -6.33 27.43
CA ILE A 321 -12.85 -6.15 28.89
C ILE A 321 -13.93 -7.06 29.51
N THR A 322 -14.98 -7.39 28.75
CA THR A 322 -15.99 -8.37 29.18
C THR A 322 -15.42 -9.79 29.37
N ASN A 323 -14.35 -10.18 28.67
CA ASN A 323 -13.69 -11.47 28.94
C ASN A 323 -12.98 -11.44 30.29
N LEU A 324 -12.38 -10.29 30.63
CA LEU A 324 -11.77 -10.05 31.94
C LEU A 324 -12.87 -10.00 33.02
N GLU A 325 -13.97 -9.33 32.75
CA GLU A 325 -15.16 -9.21 33.61
C GLU A 325 -15.83 -10.57 33.84
N GLU A 326 -16.11 -11.35 32.79
CA GLU A 326 -16.70 -12.70 32.88
C GLU A 326 -15.83 -13.63 33.73
N GLU A 327 -14.50 -13.55 33.58
CA GLU A 327 -13.58 -14.35 34.37
C GLU A 327 -13.48 -13.85 35.82
N PHE A 328 -13.48 -12.53 36.03
CA PHE A 328 -13.49 -11.92 37.36
C PHE A 328 -14.78 -12.25 38.11
N LEU A 329 -15.95 -12.18 37.46
CA LEU A 329 -17.26 -12.46 38.06
C LEU A 329 -17.44 -13.93 38.47
N LYS A 330 -16.64 -14.86 37.95
CA LYS A 330 -16.62 -16.26 38.43
C LYS A 330 -16.06 -16.38 39.84
N SER A 331 -15.15 -15.49 40.22
CA SER A 331 -14.49 -15.48 41.53
C SER A 331 -14.12 -14.03 41.89
N PRO A 332 -15.10 -13.19 42.23
CA PRO A 332 -14.85 -11.79 42.52
C PRO A 332 -13.91 -11.67 43.72
N VAL A 333 -12.98 -10.73 43.62
CA VAL A 333 -12.06 -10.39 44.70
C VAL A 333 -12.22 -8.92 45.05
N TYR A 334 -12.28 -8.62 46.34
CA TYR A 334 -12.38 -7.27 46.87
C TYR A 334 -11.07 -6.90 47.54
N GLY A 335 -10.61 -5.68 47.30
CA GLY A 335 -9.29 -5.28 47.76
C GLY A 335 -8.86 -3.89 47.30
N ASN A 336 -7.83 -3.39 47.96
CA ASN A 336 -7.20 -2.10 47.76
C ASN A 336 -5.73 -2.28 48.19
N PRO A 337 -4.74 -1.80 47.43
CA PRO A 337 -4.80 -1.04 46.18
C PRO A 337 -5.08 -1.86 44.92
N PHE A 338 -5.59 -1.17 43.91
CA PHE A 338 -5.99 -1.70 42.61
C PHE A 338 -5.29 -0.96 41.47
N ILE A 339 -4.76 -1.71 40.51
CA ILE A 339 -4.24 -1.17 39.24
C ILE A 339 -4.82 -1.96 38.06
N MET A 340 -5.12 -1.26 36.98
CA MET A 340 -5.70 -1.87 35.78
C MET A 340 -5.17 -1.19 34.52
N GLN A 341 -5.12 -1.96 33.44
CA GLN A 341 -4.76 -1.45 32.14
C GLN A 341 -5.65 -2.05 31.05
N THR A 342 -6.35 -1.16 30.34
CA THR A 342 -7.12 -1.46 29.14
C THR A 342 -6.32 -1.02 27.93
N ARG A 343 -5.35 -1.84 27.48
CA ARG A 343 -4.42 -1.41 26.42
C ARG A 343 -4.14 -2.48 25.35
N TRP A 344 -3.81 -1.96 24.16
CA TRP A 344 -3.03 -2.59 23.09
C TRP A 344 -1.74 -3.23 23.62
N ALA A 345 -1.31 -4.35 23.05
CA ALA A 345 0.07 -4.81 23.18
C ALA A 345 0.98 -3.77 22.51
N THR A 346 1.75 -3.00 23.28
CA THR A 346 2.68 -2.01 22.74
C THR A 346 4.04 -2.60 22.39
N HIS A 347 4.42 -3.71 23.03
CA HIS A 347 5.65 -4.47 22.77
C HIS A 347 5.37 -5.96 23.05
N GLY A 348 5.79 -6.87 22.15
CA GLY A 348 5.47 -8.30 22.22
C GLY A 348 4.15 -8.71 21.53
N GLY A 349 3.86 -10.01 21.47
CA GLY A 349 2.60 -10.54 20.93
C GLY A 349 1.40 -10.23 21.84
N VAL A 350 0.17 -10.27 21.30
CA VAL A 350 -1.07 -10.17 22.09
C VAL A 350 -1.26 -11.47 22.89
N THR A 351 -0.58 -11.57 24.02
CA THR A 351 -0.60 -12.72 24.93
C THR A 351 -0.88 -12.26 26.36
N GLU A 352 -1.27 -13.18 27.24
CA GLU A 352 -1.49 -12.87 28.66
C GLU A 352 -0.16 -12.46 29.34
N GLU A 353 0.98 -12.97 28.88
CA GLU A 353 2.31 -12.66 29.41
C GLU A 353 2.71 -11.19 29.12
N ASN A 354 2.43 -10.70 27.92
CA ASN A 354 2.71 -9.31 27.53
C ASN A 354 1.63 -8.33 27.97
N ALA A 355 0.47 -8.81 28.42
CA ALA A 355 -0.56 -7.97 28.99
C ALA A 355 -0.13 -7.44 30.37
N HIS A 356 -0.47 -6.20 30.64
CA HIS A 356 -0.30 -5.61 31.95
C HIS A 356 -1.35 -6.13 32.94
N PRO A 357 -1.07 -6.10 34.25
CA PRO A 357 0.16 -5.58 34.89
C PRO A 357 1.39 -6.50 34.72
N HIS A 358 2.58 -5.92 34.54
CA HIS A 358 3.84 -6.69 34.61
C HIS A 358 4.20 -6.96 36.07
N PHE A 359 5.04 -7.96 36.32
CA PHE A 359 5.44 -8.37 37.67
C PHE A 359 6.93 -8.71 37.76
N ASP A 360 7.47 -8.65 38.96
CA ASP A 360 8.86 -9.02 39.30
C ASP A 360 9.07 -10.54 39.37
N CYS A 361 10.29 -11.01 39.66
CA CYS A 361 10.60 -12.45 39.63
C CYS A 361 9.76 -13.26 40.63
N LYS A 362 9.37 -12.65 41.76
CA LYS A 362 8.65 -13.30 42.85
C LYS A 362 7.13 -13.13 42.76
N LYS A 363 6.64 -12.24 41.87
CA LYS A 363 5.25 -11.80 41.80
C LYS A 363 4.79 -11.09 43.07
N GLU A 364 5.69 -10.32 43.68
CA GLU A 364 5.42 -9.48 44.85
C GLU A 364 5.20 -8.01 44.45
N ILE A 365 5.67 -7.58 43.28
CA ILE A 365 5.56 -6.20 42.78
C ILE A 365 4.84 -6.24 41.43
N PHE A 366 3.81 -5.42 41.26
CA PHE A 366 3.04 -5.31 40.03
C PHE A 366 3.01 -3.88 39.52
N LEU A 367 3.11 -3.73 38.20
CA LEU A 367 3.24 -2.42 37.56
C LEU A 367 2.45 -2.32 36.26
N VAL A 368 1.71 -1.22 36.13
CA VAL A 368 1.14 -0.73 34.87
C VAL A 368 1.99 0.44 34.39
N HIS A 369 2.25 0.53 33.08
CA HIS A 369 2.94 1.68 32.51
C HIS A 369 2.33 2.18 31.22
N ASN A 370 2.49 3.48 31.00
CA ASN A 370 2.27 4.17 29.75
C ASN A 370 3.53 4.94 29.37
N GLY A 371 4.12 4.65 28.20
CA GLY A 371 5.35 5.31 27.74
C GLY A 371 6.46 4.34 27.32
N ILE A 372 7.66 4.87 27.09
CA ILE A 372 8.85 4.21 26.54
C ILE A 372 10.02 4.32 27.54
N ILE A 373 10.70 3.20 27.79
CA ILE A 373 11.97 3.13 28.53
C ILE A 373 13.10 2.98 27.50
N GLU A 374 13.83 4.05 27.23
CA GLU A 374 14.86 4.10 26.18
C GLU A 374 16.11 3.27 26.51
N ASN A 375 16.49 3.19 27.79
CA ASN A 375 17.67 2.43 28.24
C ASN A 375 17.35 1.03 28.78
N TYR A 376 16.26 0.44 28.30
CA TYR A 376 15.79 -0.85 28.81
C TYR A 376 16.87 -1.94 28.65
N LYS A 377 17.70 -1.89 27.60
CA LYS A 377 18.72 -2.92 27.34
C LYS A 377 19.80 -2.92 28.41
N GLU A 378 20.30 -1.75 28.77
CA GLU A 378 21.31 -1.63 29.82
C GLU A 378 20.80 -2.18 31.15
N LEU A 379 19.57 -1.81 31.50
CA LEU A 379 18.91 -2.25 32.72
C LEU A 379 18.64 -3.76 32.70
N LYS A 380 18.15 -4.31 31.58
CA LYS A 380 17.92 -5.75 31.44
C LYS A 380 19.21 -6.55 31.58
N GLU A 381 20.29 -6.13 30.92
CA GLU A 381 21.60 -6.81 31.01
C GLU A 381 22.16 -6.76 32.45
N LYS A 382 22.03 -5.63 33.13
CA LYS A 382 22.43 -5.46 34.54
C LYS A 382 21.65 -6.42 35.44
N LEU A 383 20.32 -6.36 35.36
CA LEU A 383 19.42 -7.16 36.19
C LEU A 383 19.55 -8.66 35.89
N THR A 384 19.76 -9.05 34.63
CA THR A 384 20.00 -10.47 34.28
C THR A 384 21.30 -10.99 34.90
N LYS A 385 22.38 -10.18 34.92
CA LYS A 385 23.63 -10.54 35.61
C LYS A 385 23.45 -10.65 37.12
N GLU A 386 22.56 -9.85 37.69
CA GLU A 386 22.20 -9.87 39.10
C GLU A 386 21.20 -10.99 39.45
N GLY A 387 20.80 -11.81 38.45
CA GLY A 387 19.99 -13.02 38.65
C GLY A 387 18.50 -12.86 38.37
N HIS A 388 18.03 -11.68 37.95
CA HIS A 388 16.62 -11.46 37.61
C HIS A 388 16.22 -12.21 36.33
N LYS A 389 15.02 -12.80 36.35
CA LYS A 389 14.46 -13.62 35.26
C LYS A 389 13.35 -12.86 34.54
N PHE A 390 13.62 -12.49 33.31
CA PHE A 390 12.67 -11.82 32.42
C PHE A 390 11.80 -12.83 31.68
N THR A 391 10.52 -12.52 31.52
CA THR A 391 9.52 -13.31 30.81
C THR A 391 9.13 -12.74 29.43
N SER A 392 9.70 -11.59 29.01
CA SER A 392 9.48 -10.87 27.73
C SER A 392 10.79 -10.52 26.93
N GLU A 393 10.73 -10.05 25.66
CA GLU A 393 11.82 -10.13 24.61
C GLU A 393 12.47 -8.78 24.08
N THR A 394 13.80 -8.63 23.72
CA THR A 394 14.59 -7.36 23.33
C THR A 394 15.78 -7.48 22.28
N ASP A 395 16.08 -6.54 21.31
CA ASP A 395 17.08 -6.74 20.17
C ASP A 395 17.95 -5.55 19.55
N SER A 396 19.19 -5.74 18.96
CA SER A 396 20.03 -4.76 18.10
C SER A 396 20.80 -5.38 16.87
N VAL A 397 21.09 -4.66 15.75
CA VAL A 397 21.64 -5.22 14.46
C VAL A 397 23.14 -4.92 14.12
N ALA A 398 23.73 -5.67 13.17
CA ALA A 398 25.14 -5.53 12.72
C ALA A 398 25.33 -4.55 11.52
N PRO A 399 26.55 -4.01 11.27
CA PRO A 399 26.87 -3.18 10.10
C PRO A 399 26.69 -3.90 8.75
N GLU A 400 26.64 -3.14 7.67
CA GLU A 400 26.36 -3.56 6.27
C GLU A 400 24.93 -4.09 6.06
N THR A 401 24.05 -3.91 7.04
CA THR A 401 22.65 -4.30 6.96
C THR A 401 21.91 -3.31 6.06
N GLY A 402 21.57 -3.71 4.84
CA GLY A 402 20.86 -2.87 3.88
C GLY A 402 19.43 -2.60 4.34
N LEU A 403 19.06 -1.33 4.49
CA LEU A 403 17.72 -0.85 4.81
C LEU A 403 16.96 -0.45 3.55
N ILE A 404 15.64 -0.67 3.52
CA ILE A 404 14.77 -0.13 2.47
C ILE A 404 14.15 1.16 3.00
N LEU A 405 14.50 2.29 2.40
CA LEU A 405 14.18 3.63 2.92
C LEU A 405 13.40 4.46 1.91
N LEU A 406 12.63 5.42 2.41
CA LEU A 406 12.30 6.64 1.68
C LEU A 406 13.22 7.76 2.16
N SER A 407 13.88 8.41 1.21
CA SER A 407 14.66 9.64 1.45
C SER A 407 13.75 10.80 1.88
N PRO A 408 14.30 11.94 2.33
CA PRO A 408 13.53 13.14 2.65
C PRO A 408 12.65 13.65 1.48
N GLU A 409 13.12 13.48 0.23
CA GLU A 409 12.34 13.78 -0.99
C GLU A 409 11.25 12.71 -1.28
N GLY A 410 11.21 11.69 -0.44
CA GLY A 410 10.40 10.49 -0.50
C GLY A 410 10.68 9.63 -1.72
N LEU A 411 11.95 9.54 -2.12
CA LEU A 411 12.42 8.59 -3.13
C LEU A 411 12.80 7.28 -2.45
N LEU A 412 12.44 6.16 -3.08
CA LEU A 412 12.85 4.84 -2.62
C LEU A 412 14.35 4.66 -2.85
N VAL A 413 15.07 4.35 -1.78
CA VAL A 413 16.51 4.08 -1.78
C VAL A 413 16.83 2.85 -0.92
N VAL A 414 18.00 2.27 -1.15
CA VAL A 414 18.59 1.28 -0.23
C VAL A 414 19.92 1.82 0.25
N LYS A 415 20.12 1.82 1.57
CA LYS A 415 21.34 2.27 2.22
C LYS A 415 21.69 1.30 3.33
N GLU A 416 22.97 1.04 3.53
CA GLU A 416 23.43 0.24 4.67
C GLU A 416 23.27 1.06 5.95
N ILE A 417 22.88 0.41 7.05
CA ILE A 417 22.55 1.10 8.30
C ILE A 417 23.71 1.94 8.83
N ASP A 418 24.93 1.43 8.75
CA ASP A 418 26.17 2.10 9.10
C ASP A 418 26.38 3.34 8.22
N SER A 419 26.32 3.18 6.90
CA SER A 419 26.42 4.33 5.97
C SER A 419 25.33 5.38 6.19
N LEU A 420 24.12 4.98 6.61
CA LEU A 420 23.06 5.92 6.95
C LEU A 420 23.41 6.71 8.21
N VAL A 421 23.71 6.00 9.30
CA VAL A 421 23.91 6.58 10.62
C VAL A 421 25.21 7.39 10.66
N ASP A 422 26.30 6.88 10.10
CA ASP A 422 27.61 7.55 10.10
C ASP A 422 27.60 8.85 9.28
N GLU A 423 26.98 8.85 8.09
CA GLU A 423 26.85 10.08 7.28
C GLU A 423 25.99 11.14 7.99
N GLU A 424 24.95 10.72 8.70
CA GLU A 424 24.06 11.64 9.42
C GLU A 424 24.70 12.15 10.72
N ILE A 425 25.52 11.33 11.40
CA ILE A 425 26.36 11.76 12.52
C ILE A 425 27.31 12.87 12.05
N GLU A 426 27.97 12.68 10.92
CA GLU A 426 28.88 13.71 10.37
C GLU A 426 28.12 14.97 9.96
N ARG A 427 26.97 14.81 9.28
CA ARG A 427 26.15 15.93 8.81
C ARG A 427 25.53 16.74 9.96
N LYS A 428 25.15 16.07 11.05
CA LYS A 428 24.41 16.64 12.18
C LYS A 428 25.23 16.60 13.46
N LYS A 429 26.54 16.79 13.36
CA LYS A 429 27.49 16.63 14.47
C LYS A 429 27.08 17.35 15.76
N GLU A 430 26.48 18.53 15.65
CA GLU A 430 25.97 19.33 16.77
C GLU A 430 24.70 18.76 17.45
N LEU A 431 23.96 17.90 16.75
CA LEU A 431 22.74 17.24 17.24
C LEU A 431 22.98 15.80 17.69
N VAL A 432 24.23 15.32 17.62
CA VAL A 432 24.60 13.97 18.04
C VAL A 432 24.68 13.93 19.57
N ILE A 433 23.95 12.99 20.16
CA ILE A 433 24.01 12.74 21.60
C ILE A 433 24.96 11.58 21.83
N GLU A 434 26.05 11.81 22.57
CA GLU A 434 27.01 10.77 22.94
C GLU A 434 26.77 10.30 24.38
N ARG A 435 26.89 8.99 24.61
CA ARG A 435 26.80 8.37 25.94
C ARG A 435 27.87 7.30 26.08
N ILE A 436 28.34 7.10 27.31
CA ILE A 436 29.27 6.02 27.66
C ILE A 436 28.50 5.00 28.49
N THR A 437 28.57 3.73 28.08
CA THR A 437 27.98 2.61 28.83
C THR A 437 28.84 2.24 30.04
N ASN A 438 28.26 1.55 31.03
CA ASN A 438 28.94 1.17 32.27
C ASN A 438 30.21 0.31 32.07
N ASP A 439 30.38 -0.33 30.91
CA ASP A 439 31.59 -1.07 30.55
C ASP A 439 32.54 -0.28 29.62
N GLY A 440 32.43 1.05 29.64
CA GLY A 440 33.35 1.98 28.99
C GLY A 440 33.15 2.17 27.48
N ARG A 441 32.10 1.59 26.90
CA ARG A 441 31.85 1.64 25.44
C ARG A 441 30.98 2.84 25.05
N LYS A 442 31.32 3.48 23.94
CA LYS A 442 30.60 4.64 23.38
C LYS A 442 29.31 4.27 22.66
N VAL A 443 28.26 5.09 22.83
CA VAL A 443 26.98 5.03 22.10
C VAL A 443 26.63 6.44 21.60
N GLU A 444 26.26 6.56 20.34
CA GLU A 444 25.95 7.83 19.67
C GLU A 444 24.56 7.76 19.03
N TYR A 445 23.75 8.79 19.27
CA TYR A 445 22.39 8.92 18.74
C TYR A 445 22.33 10.10 17.77
N VAL A 446 21.73 9.90 16.61
CA VAL A 446 21.53 10.95 15.60
C VAL A 446 20.06 11.01 15.16
N PRO A 447 19.43 12.20 15.06
CA PRO A 447 18.03 12.29 14.67
C PRO A 447 17.84 12.00 13.18
N LEU A 448 16.89 11.11 12.84
CA LEU A 448 16.63 10.62 11.49
C LEU A 448 15.19 10.87 10.98
N GLU A 449 14.45 11.81 11.57
CA GLU A 449 13.01 12.02 11.32
C GLU A 449 12.62 12.31 9.86
N GLU A 450 13.58 12.80 9.07
CA GLU A 450 13.44 13.06 7.64
C GLU A 450 13.39 11.77 6.80
N TRP A 451 13.90 10.67 7.35
CA TRP A 451 13.95 9.36 6.73
C TRP A 451 12.75 8.51 7.16
N LYS A 452 12.28 7.67 6.24
CA LYS A 452 11.33 6.59 6.57
C LYS A 452 11.91 5.23 6.23
N VAL A 453 11.70 4.23 7.07
CA VAL A 453 12.10 2.85 6.80
C VAL A 453 10.89 1.99 6.51
N LEU A 454 11.03 1.02 5.62
CA LEU A 454 10.00 0.02 5.40
C LEU A 454 9.88 -0.82 6.68
N THR A 455 8.67 -1.01 7.20
CA THR A 455 8.38 -1.80 8.39
C THR A 455 7.35 -2.87 8.04
N CYS A 456 7.13 -3.82 8.97
CA CYS A 456 6.11 -4.84 8.84
C CYS A 456 5.41 -5.02 10.18
N ASN A 457 4.08 -5.05 10.17
CA ASN A 457 3.31 -5.42 11.35
C ASN A 457 3.20 -6.96 11.50
N GLN A 458 2.70 -7.44 12.65
CA GLN A 458 2.54 -8.87 12.97
C GLN A 458 1.58 -9.62 12.01
N GLU A 459 0.74 -8.89 11.25
CA GLU A 459 -0.12 -9.44 10.20
C GLU A 459 0.57 -9.58 8.83
N GLY A 460 1.83 -9.15 8.70
CA GLY A 460 2.57 -9.18 7.43
C GLY A 460 2.26 -8.02 6.48
N ARG A 461 1.67 -6.92 6.97
CA ARG A 461 1.45 -5.69 6.18
C ARG A 461 2.68 -4.80 6.25
N LEU A 462 3.11 -4.31 5.08
CA LEU A 462 4.25 -3.44 4.94
C LEU A 462 3.82 -1.97 4.88
N SER A 463 4.49 -1.09 5.61
CA SER A 463 4.31 0.38 5.55
C SER A 463 5.66 1.08 5.67
N PHE A 464 5.74 2.37 5.33
CA PHE A 464 6.95 3.18 5.52
C PHE A 464 6.74 4.12 6.71
N GLU A 465 7.52 3.93 7.76
CA GLU A 465 7.40 4.64 9.04
C GLU A 465 8.60 5.54 9.30
N LYS A 466 8.39 6.63 10.04
CA LYS A 466 9.46 7.61 10.35
C LYS A 466 10.47 7.00 11.32
N ILE A 467 11.74 7.31 11.09
CA ILE A 467 12.83 6.94 12.00
C ILE A 467 13.05 8.11 12.96
N LYS A 468 12.94 7.91 14.27
CA LYS A 468 13.23 8.96 15.26
C LYS A 468 14.74 9.11 15.42
N TRP A 469 15.43 8.00 15.74
CA TRP A 469 16.88 7.98 15.97
C TRP A 469 17.59 6.90 15.16
N GLY A 470 18.79 7.22 14.70
CA GLY A 470 19.83 6.27 14.35
C GLY A 470 20.81 6.13 15.50
N ILE A 471 21.22 4.89 15.80
CA ILE A 471 22.06 4.59 16.96
C ILE A 471 23.31 3.86 16.49
N ARG A 472 24.48 4.32 16.93
CA ARG A 472 25.79 3.66 16.74
C ARG A 472 26.36 3.28 18.10
N LYS A 473 26.77 2.02 18.28
CA LYS A 473 27.26 1.50 19.57
C LYS A 473 28.56 0.72 19.38
N GLU A 474 29.57 0.98 20.22
CA GLU A 474 30.79 0.18 20.26
C GLU A 474 30.49 -1.28 20.65
N ARG A 475 31.07 -2.20 19.88
CA ARG A 475 30.77 -3.63 19.97
C ARG A 475 31.41 -4.24 21.21
N GLY A 476 30.62 -4.99 21.99
CA GLY A 476 31.13 -5.84 23.09
C GLY A 476 31.56 -7.24 22.63
N LYS A 477 31.92 -8.13 23.57
CA LYS A 477 32.36 -9.53 23.31
C LYS A 477 31.27 -10.47 22.73
N LYS A 478 30.11 -9.95 22.32
CA LYS A 478 28.96 -10.75 21.87
C LYS A 478 29.21 -11.37 20.48
N ALA A 479 28.82 -12.64 20.35
CA ALA A 479 28.93 -13.39 19.11
C ALA A 479 27.88 -12.93 18.08
N LEU A 480 28.28 -12.84 16.81
CA LEU A 480 27.38 -12.58 15.70
C LEU A 480 26.90 -13.91 15.11
N VAL A 481 25.61 -13.97 14.83
CA VAL A 481 24.95 -15.09 14.17
C VAL A 481 24.54 -14.65 12.78
N SER A 482 24.92 -15.45 11.78
CA SER A 482 24.55 -15.22 10.40
C SER A 482 23.49 -16.22 9.97
N ILE A 483 22.33 -15.71 9.56
CA ILE A 483 21.20 -16.49 9.09
C ILE A 483 21.17 -16.42 7.58
N ARG A 484 21.32 -17.58 6.93
CA ARG A 484 21.23 -17.71 5.47
C ARG A 484 19.90 -18.35 5.09
N SER A 485 19.09 -17.63 4.32
CA SER A 485 17.86 -18.10 3.70
C SER A 485 18.02 -18.27 2.18
N ALA A 486 17.02 -18.84 1.50
CA ALA A 486 17.03 -18.93 0.04
C ALA A 486 16.94 -17.56 -0.66
N THR A 487 16.49 -16.52 0.04
CA THR A 487 16.38 -15.14 -0.46
C THR A 487 17.64 -14.31 -0.23
N GLY A 488 18.44 -14.65 0.78
CA GLY A 488 19.67 -13.95 1.10
C GLY A 488 20.17 -14.22 2.51
N ARG A 489 20.99 -13.33 3.07
CA ARG A 489 21.76 -13.53 4.30
C ARG A 489 21.67 -12.29 5.19
N ILE A 490 21.24 -12.46 6.44
CA ILE A 490 21.26 -11.42 7.47
C ILE A 490 22.26 -11.79 8.55
N THR A 491 22.97 -10.81 9.11
CA THR A 491 23.88 -11.00 10.25
C THR A 491 23.41 -10.13 11.41
N ILE A 492 23.20 -10.76 12.55
CA ILE A 492 22.63 -10.13 13.75
C ILE A 492 23.35 -10.65 15.00
N THR A 493 23.12 -10.05 16.18
CA THR A 493 23.59 -10.63 17.44
C THR A 493 22.75 -11.88 17.79
N LYS A 494 23.29 -12.78 18.61
CA LYS A 494 22.57 -13.99 19.07
C LYS A 494 21.24 -13.64 19.76
N ASP A 495 21.17 -12.52 20.45
CA ASP A 495 19.99 -12.10 21.22
C ASP A 495 19.03 -11.25 20.37
N HIS A 496 19.04 -11.40 19.05
CA HIS A 496 18.24 -10.57 18.14
C HIS A 496 17.13 -11.38 17.48
N SER A 497 15.89 -11.05 17.78
CA SER A 497 14.72 -11.73 17.24
C SER A 497 14.50 -11.42 15.76
N ILE A 498 14.09 -12.45 15.00
CA ILE A 498 13.61 -12.33 13.63
C ILE A 498 12.22 -12.93 13.55
N PHE A 499 11.36 -12.33 12.73
CA PHE A 499 10.04 -12.89 12.48
C PHE A 499 10.11 -14.28 11.82
N GLN A 500 9.48 -15.25 12.50
CA GLN A 500 9.07 -16.53 11.94
C GLN A 500 7.56 -16.56 11.72
N TYR A 501 7.10 -17.43 10.82
CA TYR A 501 5.67 -17.66 10.59
C TYR A 501 5.23 -18.91 11.32
N GLU A 502 4.34 -18.77 12.31
CA GLU A 502 3.83 -19.88 13.11
C GLU A 502 2.35 -19.63 13.44
N LYS A 503 1.51 -20.68 13.31
CA LYS A 503 0.07 -20.66 13.64
C LYS A 503 -0.77 -19.53 12.99
N GLY A 504 -0.32 -18.99 11.86
CA GLY A 504 -1.08 -17.99 11.10
C GLY A 504 -0.61 -16.54 11.25
N SER A 505 0.32 -16.25 12.17
CA SER A 505 0.87 -14.91 12.44
C SER A 505 2.39 -14.87 12.26
N LEU A 506 2.94 -13.65 12.15
CA LEU A 506 4.38 -13.41 12.26
C LEU A 506 4.72 -13.19 13.73
N ASN A 507 5.56 -14.05 14.30
CA ASN A 507 6.02 -13.94 15.68
C ASN A 507 7.54 -13.75 15.70
N PRO A 508 8.06 -12.80 16.50
CA PRO A 508 9.51 -12.69 16.73
C PRO A 508 10.04 -13.96 17.40
N ASN A 509 11.26 -14.37 17.05
CA ASN A 509 11.95 -15.46 17.73
C ASN A 509 13.47 -15.34 17.57
N PHE A 510 14.24 -15.82 18.55
CA PHE A 510 15.71 -15.76 18.53
C PHE A 510 16.33 -16.75 17.54
N PRO A 511 17.53 -16.47 16.99
CA PRO A 511 18.17 -17.27 15.95
C PRO A 511 18.26 -18.77 16.26
N GLU A 512 18.52 -19.13 17.52
CA GLU A 512 18.67 -20.51 17.96
C GLU A 512 17.36 -21.27 18.09
N ALA A 513 16.23 -20.56 18.23
CA ALA A 513 14.90 -21.12 18.39
C ALA A 513 14.03 -20.98 17.12
N LEU A 514 14.56 -20.35 16.06
CA LEU A 514 13.87 -20.21 14.77
C LEU A 514 13.56 -21.59 14.18
N LYS A 515 12.32 -21.77 13.70
CA LYS A 515 11.94 -22.92 12.87
C LYS A 515 11.90 -22.57 11.38
N ASN A 516 11.68 -21.29 11.08
CA ASN A 516 11.67 -20.75 9.73
C ASN A 516 11.98 -19.24 9.74
N VAL A 517 12.29 -18.68 8.57
CA VAL A 517 12.59 -17.24 8.43
C VAL A 517 11.67 -16.64 7.38
N VAL A 518 11.18 -15.43 7.65
CA VAL A 518 10.26 -14.68 6.80
C VAL A 518 11.02 -13.61 6.00
N SER A 519 10.90 -13.65 4.67
CA SER A 519 11.52 -12.66 3.77
C SER A 519 10.49 -11.94 2.91
N ILE A 520 10.83 -10.73 2.43
CA ILE A 520 9.97 -9.89 1.60
C ILE A 520 9.82 -10.46 0.19
N ARG A 521 8.57 -10.57 -0.25
CA ARG A 521 8.20 -10.95 -1.62
C ARG A 521 7.94 -9.74 -2.52
N ARG A 522 7.39 -8.67 -1.94
CA ARG A 522 6.92 -7.49 -2.66
C ARG A 522 7.02 -6.25 -1.78
N ILE A 523 7.41 -5.12 -2.38
CA ILE A 523 7.39 -3.80 -1.72
C ILE A 523 6.44 -2.83 -2.45
N PRO A 524 5.95 -1.78 -1.78
CA PRO A 524 5.18 -0.72 -2.44
C PRO A 524 5.95 -0.12 -3.61
N SER A 525 5.28 0.11 -4.74
CA SER A 525 5.93 0.70 -5.92
C SER A 525 5.85 2.22 -5.86
N ILE A 526 7.00 2.89 -5.88
CA ILE A 526 7.11 4.35 -5.86
C ILE A 526 7.33 4.87 -7.29
N GLU A 527 6.46 5.77 -7.78
CA GLU A 527 6.45 6.26 -9.17
C GLU A 527 6.55 7.81 -9.23
N LYS A 528 7.48 8.39 -8.46
CA LYS A 528 7.64 9.86 -8.33
C LYS A 528 8.43 10.52 -9.48
N VAL A 529 9.41 9.83 -10.06
CA VAL A 529 10.32 10.44 -11.05
C VAL A 529 9.76 10.30 -12.46
N LYS A 530 9.07 11.33 -12.96
CA LYS A 530 8.51 11.36 -14.31
C LYS A 530 9.42 12.04 -15.33
N GLU A 531 10.28 12.93 -14.89
CA GLU A 531 11.19 13.72 -15.72
C GLU A 531 12.51 13.95 -14.97
N ILE A 532 13.61 14.14 -15.72
CA ILE A 532 14.94 14.45 -15.19
C ILE A 532 15.28 15.88 -15.61
N ASN A 533 15.60 16.73 -14.64
CA ASN A 533 16.04 18.10 -14.88
C ASN A 533 17.57 18.16 -14.95
N LEU A 534 18.11 18.44 -16.13
CA LEU A 534 19.55 18.54 -16.38
C LEU A 534 20.19 19.82 -15.87
N LEU A 535 19.42 20.82 -15.40
CA LEU A 535 20.00 21.98 -14.71
C LEU A 535 20.73 21.59 -13.42
N LYS A 536 20.38 20.44 -12.81
CA LYS A 536 21.11 19.89 -11.65
C LYS A 536 22.60 19.66 -11.92
N LEU A 537 23.00 19.51 -13.19
CA LEU A 537 24.42 19.44 -13.55
C LEU A 537 25.19 20.72 -13.17
N GLY A 538 24.49 21.84 -12.98
CA GLY A 538 25.11 23.11 -12.58
C GLY A 538 25.67 23.13 -11.16
N GLU A 539 25.27 22.17 -10.32
CA GLU A 539 25.80 21.98 -8.96
C GLU A 539 27.23 21.40 -8.98
N ASN A 540 27.68 20.87 -10.12
CA ASN A 540 29.01 20.28 -10.26
C ASN A 540 29.98 21.25 -10.96
N GLU A 541 30.92 21.79 -10.19
CA GLU A 541 31.92 22.76 -10.68
C GLU A 541 32.76 22.23 -11.85
N GLU A 542 33.09 20.93 -11.88
CA GLU A 542 33.83 20.32 -12.99
C GLU A 542 33.04 20.34 -14.31
N VAL A 543 31.71 20.32 -14.24
CA VAL A 543 30.82 20.31 -15.41
C VAL A 543 30.57 21.71 -15.95
N ASN A 544 30.53 22.70 -15.06
CA ASN A 544 30.10 24.08 -15.33
C ASN A 544 30.85 24.76 -16.48
N ASN A 545 32.14 24.45 -16.65
CA ASN A 545 32.97 25.05 -17.69
C ASN A 545 32.76 24.42 -19.09
N SER A 546 32.12 23.25 -19.16
CA SER A 546 32.05 22.43 -20.38
C SER A 546 30.72 22.52 -21.14
N LEU A 547 29.64 22.94 -20.47
CA LEU A 547 28.27 22.98 -21.01
C LEU A 547 27.66 24.39 -21.00
N LYS A 548 26.73 24.63 -21.92
CA LYS A 548 25.87 25.82 -22.00
C LYS A 548 24.40 25.42 -22.05
N VAL A 549 23.57 26.33 -21.55
CA VAL A 549 22.12 26.25 -21.64
C VAL A 549 21.65 27.19 -22.74
N PHE A 550 20.72 26.70 -23.56
CA PHE A 550 20.16 27.38 -24.73
C PHE A 550 18.64 27.39 -24.63
N GLY A 551 18.02 28.57 -24.60
CA GLY A 551 16.58 28.75 -24.69
C GLY A 551 16.16 29.14 -26.10
N TYR A 552 15.10 28.52 -26.62
CA TYR A 552 14.46 28.94 -27.89
C TYR A 552 12.97 29.10 -27.65
N LEU A 553 12.53 30.36 -27.48
CA LEU A 553 11.18 30.71 -27.08
C LEU A 553 10.51 31.61 -28.13
N PRO A 554 9.18 31.50 -28.32
CA PRO A 554 8.40 32.55 -28.96
C PRO A 554 8.65 33.90 -28.29
N ILE A 555 8.75 34.99 -29.06
CA ILE A 555 9.06 36.33 -28.55
C ILE A 555 8.17 36.77 -27.37
N PRO A 556 6.83 36.53 -27.38
CA PRO A 556 5.99 36.90 -26.23
C PRO A 556 6.39 36.18 -24.93
N LEU A 557 6.77 34.90 -25.03
CA LEU A 557 7.23 34.11 -23.89
C LEU A 557 8.61 34.54 -23.41
N LEU A 558 9.51 34.89 -24.33
CA LEU A 558 10.80 35.48 -23.96
C LEU A 558 10.60 36.79 -23.20
N LYS A 559 9.74 37.70 -23.70
CA LYS A 559 9.44 38.97 -23.00
C LYS A 559 8.89 38.74 -21.60
N ASN A 560 8.00 37.77 -21.41
CA ASN A 560 7.48 37.43 -20.09
C ASN A 560 8.56 36.85 -19.18
N LEU A 561 9.40 35.94 -19.68
CA LEU A 561 10.52 35.39 -18.92
C LEU A 561 11.53 36.48 -18.49
N LEU A 562 11.85 37.43 -19.37
CA LEU A 562 12.77 38.54 -19.06
C LEU A 562 12.17 39.59 -18.11
N LYS A 563 10.84 39.64 -18.00
CA LYS A 563 10.16 40.43 -16.96
C LYS A 563 10.20 39.74 -15.61
N GLU A 564 9.98 38.42 -15.59
CA GLU A 564 10.06 37.61 -14.37
C GLU A 564 11.50 37.51 -13.85
N ILE A 565 12.49 37.44 -14.74
CA ILE A 565 13.91 37.28 -14.42
C ILE A 565 14.76 38.25 -15.26
N PRO A 566 14.92 39.50 -14.80
CA PRO A 566 15.65 40.53 -15.53
C PRO A 566 17.13 40.20 -15.80
N GLU A 567 17.76 39.37 -14.96
CA GLU A 567 19.17 38.97 -15.11
C GLU A 567 19.44 38.21 -16.41
N LEU A 568 18.41 37.59 -17.00
CA LEU A 568 18.53 36.87 -18.27
C LEU A 568 18.67 37.82 -19.48
N LYS A 569 18.40 39.12 -19.33
CA LYS A 569 18.46 40.10 -20.45
C LYS A 569 19.82 40.13 -21.13
N LYS A 570 20.91 40.08 -20.36
CA LYS A 570 22.30 40.08 -20.88
C LYS A 570 22.65 38.82 -21.71
N TYR A 571 21.83 37.78 -21.63
CA TYR A 571 22.01 36.51 -22.35
C TYR A 571 21.00 36.29 -23.47
N ALA A 572 20.05 37.23 -23.64
CA ALA A 572 18.95 37.12 -24.57
C ALA A 572 19.19 37.95 -25.84
N TYR A 573 18.85 37.40 -26.99
CA TYR A 573 18.91 38.10 -28.28
C TYR A 573 17.83 37.59 -29.24
N ILE A 574 17.52 38.39 -30.27
CA ILE A 574 16.56 38.03 -31.33
C ILE A 574 17.36 37.55 -32.54
N ASP A 575 16.99 36.38 -33.08
CA ASP A 575 17.61 35.84 -34.29
C ASP A 575 16.84 36.31 -35.53
N ASN A 576 17.51 37.03 -36.41
CA ASN A 576 16.91 37.61 -37.62
C ASN A 576 17.11 36.74 -38.88
N HIS A 577 17.82 35.60 -38.80
CA HIS A 577 18.23 34.82 -39.97
C HIS A 577 17.23 33.76 -40.46
N GLN A 578 16.03 33.66 -39.89
CA GLN A 578 14.96 32.78 -40.40
C GLN A 578 13.67 33.58 -40.65
N PRO A 579 13.27 33.80 -41.93
CA PRO A 579 12.21 34.75 -42.28
C PRO A 579 10.79 34.32 -41.84
N LEU A 580 10.56 33.04 -41.50
CA LEU A 580 9.21 32.52 -41.23
C LEU A 580 8.81 32.45 -39.75
N GLU A 581 9.74 32.54 -38.78
CA GLU A 581 9.41 32.61 -37.35
C GLU A 581 10.48 33.37 -36.55
N LYS A 582 10.27 34.66 -36.26
CA LYS A 582 11.15 35.38 -35.33
C LYS A 582 11.06 34.74 -33.95
N ARG A 583 12.15 34.11 -33.48
CA ARG A 583 12.25 33.48 -32.16
C ARG A 583 13.27 34.19 -31.28
N GLY A 584 12.94 34.28 -30.00
CA GLY A 584 13.85 34.75 -28.97
C GLY A 584 14.82 33.64 -28.56
N ARG A 585 16.11 33.95 -28.48
CA ARG A 585 17.15 33.04 -28.02
C ARG A 585 17.72 33.50 -26.68
N ILE A 586 18.02 32.55 -25.82
CA ILE A 586 18.80 32.74 -24.60
C ILE A 586 20.00 31.80 -24.67
N SER A 587 21.20 32.27 -24.34
CA SER A 587 22.39 31.41 -24.24
C SER A 587 23.29 31.84 -23.10
N LEU A 588 23.47 30.98 -22.10
CA LEU A 588 24.28 31.27 -20.92
C LEU A 588 25.06 30.03 -20.43
N PRO A 589 26.15 30.21 -19.67
CA PRO A 589 26.85 29.12 -19.00
C PRO A 589 25.92 28.29 -18.12
N LEU A 590 26.21 26.99 -17.95
CA LEU A 590 25.39 26.12 -17.11
C LEU A 590 25.35 26.58 -15.64
N SER A 591 26.48 27.03 -15.10
CA SER A 591 26.56 27.58 -13.73
C SER A 591 25.60 28.76 -13.54
N GLU A 592 25.61 29.70 -14.47
CA GLU A 592 24.71 30.86 -14.45
C GLU A 592 23.25 30.45 -14.62
N ALA A 593 22.94 29.48 -15.49
CA ALA A 593 21.58 28.98 -15.64
C ALA A 593 21.05 28.29 -14.37
N ALA A 594 21.90 27.55 -13.66
CA ALA A 594 21.56 26.91 -12.40
C ALA A 594 21.40 27.94 -11.26
N ARG A 595 22.29 28.93 -11.19
CA ARG A 595 22.27 30.01 -10.19
C ARG A 595 21.06 30.93 -10.34
N ILE A 596 20.79 31.40 -11.57
CA ILE A 596 19.66 32.30 -11.85
C ILE A 596 18.33 31.56 -11.65
N GLY A 597 18.28 30.27 -12.00
CA GLY A 597 17.07 29.46 -11.94
C GLY A 597 16.08 29.83 -13.05
N VAL A 598 15.54 28.82 -13.73
CA VAL A 598 14.51 29.04 -14.76
C VAL A 598 13.20 28.40 -14.29
N PRO A 599 12.07 29.14 -14.25
CA PRO A 599 10.81 28.61 -13.77
C PRO A 599 10.37 27.40 -14.59
N GLN A 600 9.80 26.40 -13.91
CA GLN A 600 9.50 25.09 -14.51
C GLN A 600 8.64 25.17 -15.77
N LYS A 601 7.73 26.15 -15.85
CA LYS A 601 6.85 26.40 -17.02
C LYS A 601 7.63 26.74 -18.31
N TYR A 602 8.84 27.29 -18.18
CA TYR A 602 9.69 27.68 -19.30
C TYR A 602 10.72 26.61 -19.69
N LEU A 603 11.09 25.70 -18.78
CA LEU A 603 12.16 24.70 -18.99
C LEU A 603 11.98 23.80 -20.23
N LYS A 604 10.74 23.58 -20.68
CA LYS A 604 10.44 22.83 -21.91
C LYS A 604 10.99 23.49 -23.19
N TYR A 605 11.33 24.77 -23.14
CA TYR A 605 11.95 25.53 -24.22
C TYR A 605 13.46 25.71 -24.05
N PHE A 606 14.08 24.92 -23.17
CA PHE A 606 15.51 24.99 -22.95
C PHE A 606 16.18 23.65 -23.25
N TRP A 607 17.39 23.76 -23.76
CA TRP A 607 18.27 22.67 -24.12
C TRP A 607 19.65 22.88 -23.52
N ILE A 608 20.38 21.80 -23.30
CA ILE A 608 21.73 21.79 -22.76
C ILE A 608 22.67 21.08 -23.74
N GLY A 609 23.86 21.63 -23.95
CA GLY A 609 24.85 21.06 -24.86
C GLY A 609 26.23 21.67 -24.65
N SER A 610 27.23 21.14 -25.34
CA SER A 610 28.58 21.71 -25.26
C SER A 610 28.68 23.04 -26.01
N ARG A 611 29.66 23.88 -25.62
CA ARG A 611 29.85 25.23 -26.17
C ARG A 611 29.94 25.28 -27.70
N ARG A 612 30.60 24.29 -28.32
CA ARG A 612 30.81 24.17 -29.78
C ARG A 612 30.09 22.96 -30.40
N GLY A 613 29.26 22.27 -29.62
CA GLY A 613 28.60 21.03 -30.07
C GLY A 613 27.31 21.28 -30.84
N LYS A 614 27.15 20.60 -31.98
CA LYS A 614 25.91 20.66 -32.79
C LYS A 614 24.69 19.99 -32.15
N THR A 615 24.87 19.14 -31.13
CA THR A 615 23.76 18.38 -30.51
C THR A 615 23.49 18.87 -29.10
N LYS A 616 22.22 19.13 -28.84
CA LYS A 616 21.69 19.61 -27.57
C LYS A 616 20.63 18.61 -27.09
N LEU A 617 20.58 18.38 -25.78
CA LEU A 617 19.51 17.61 -25.16
C LEU A 617 18.48 18.57 -24.57
N PRO A 618 17.18 18.23 -24.57
CA PRO A 618 16.22 19.00 -23.81
C PRO A 618 16.60 18.98 -22.32
N ILE A 619 16.41 20.10 -21.61
CA ILE A 619 16.72 20.18 -20.18
C ILE A 619 15.86 19.24 -19.36
N LEU A 620 14.60 19.06 -19.75
CA LEU A 620 13.68 18.11 -19.15
C LEU A 620 13.63 16.84 -20.00
N LEU A 621 14.27 15.77 -19.53
CA LEU A 621 14.19 14.45 -20.15
C LEU A 621 13.01 13.67 -19.56
N LYS A 622 12.07 13.24 -20.40
CA LYS A 622 10.92 12.44 -19.96
C LYS A 622 11.30 10.99 -19.71
N MET A 623 10.83 10.44 -18.59
CA MET A 623 10.99 9.02 -18.24
C MET A 623 10.04 8.16 -19.07
N THR A 624 10.46 7.81 -20.28
CA THR A 624 9.70 6.94 -21.20
C THR A 624 10.19 5.50 -21.14
N SER A 625 9.40 4.56 -21.67
CA SER A 625 9.86 3.18 -21.82
C SER A 625 11.10 3.06 -22.72
N LEU A 626 11.29 3.96 -23.69
CA LEU A 626 12.50 4.00 -24.52
C LEU A 626 13.72 4.40 -23.68
N PHE A 627 13.58 5.43 -22.84
CA PHE A 627 14.64 5.81 -21.89
C PHE A 627 15.02 4.64 -20.97
N GLY A 628 14.03 3.95 -20.40
CA GLY A 628 14.26 2.75 -19.59
C GLY A 628 15.04 1.66 -20.35
N LYS A 629 14.70 1.40 -21.62
CA LYS A 629 15.45 0.44 -22.46
C LYS A 629 16.91 0.85 -22.64
N ILE A 630 17.17 2.13 -22.93
CA ILE A 630 18.53 2.65 -23.14
C ILE A 630 19.37 2.41 -21.89
N ILE A 631 18.86 2.76 -20.71
CA ILE A 631 19.61 2.57 -19.45
C ILE A 631 19.82 1.08 -19.15
N GLY A 632 18.83 0.23 -19.45
CA GLY A 632 18.95 -1.22 -19.25
C GLY A 632 20.08 -1.83 -20.07
N PHE A 633 20.12 -1.56 -21.38
CA PHE A 633 21.21 -2.02 -22.25
C PHE A 633 22.56 -1.38 -21.91
N PHE A 634 22.57 -0.11 -21.50
CA PHE A 634 23.79 0.56 -21.10
C PHE A 634 24.41 -0.09 -19.85
N LEU A 635 23.61 -0.40 -18.83
CA LEU A 635 24.14 -1.01 -17.62
C LEU A 635 24.57 -2.46 -17.85
N SER A 636 23.91 -3.22 -18.72
CA SER A 636 24.34 -4.59 -19.05
C SER A 636 25.57 -4.63 -19.97
N GLU A 637 25.56 -3.90 -21.08
CA GLU A 637 26.54 -4.06 -22.19
C GLU A 637 27.26 -2.77 -22.59
N GLY A 638 26.83 -1.63 -22.03
CA GLY A 638 27.36 -0.32 -22.34
C GLY A 638 28.57 0.10 -21.49
N SER A 639 29.21 1.17 -21.95
CA SER A 639 30.34 1.81 -21.27
C SER A 639 30.44 3.30 -21.65
N CYS A 640 31.09 4.09 -20.79
CA CYS A 640 31.42 5.49 -21.05
C CYS A 640 32.93 5.70 -20.91
N ARG A 641 33.54 6.48 -21.81
CA ARG A 641 34.96 6.88 -21.74
C ARG A 641 35.12 8.36 -22.08
N LEU A 642 35.95 9.06 -21.31
CA LEU A 642 36.44 10.40 -21.67
C LEU A 642 37.68 10.25 -22.54
N LYS A 643 37.78 11.08 -23.59
CA LYS A 643 38.99 11.22 -24.39
C LYS A 643 39.70 12.52 -24.03
N LYS A 644 41.00 12.42 -23.78
CA LYS A 644 41.90 13.59 -23.73
C LYS A 644 42.15 14.04 -25.17
N SER A 645 42.07 15.35 -25.40
CA SER A 645 42.47 15.96 -26.67
C SER A 645 43.89 16.48 -26.53
N ASN A 646 44.78 16.17 -27.47
CA ASN A 646 46.16 16.63 -27.45
C ASN A 646 46.33 18.07 -28.00
N TYR A 647 45.25 18.72 -28.46
CA TYR A 647 45.33 19.97 -29.23
C TYR A 647 44.87 21.25 -28.50
N LEU A 648 44.56 21.20 -27.20
CA LEU A 648 44.06 22.38 -26.45
C LEU A 648 44.78 22.59 -25.10
N SER A 649 44.90 23.87 -24.71
CA SER A 649 45.73 24.34 -23.59
C SER A 649 45.35 23.75 -22.23
N LYS A 650 46.26 23.87 -21.23
CA LYS A 650 46.21 23.23 -19.89
C LYS A 650 44.85 23.27 -19.15
N ARG A 651 43.94 24.21 -19.49
CA ARG A 651 42.62 24.40 -18.84
C ARG A 651 41.44 23.65 -19.50
N GLU A 652 41.56 23.07 -20.70
CA GLU A 652 40.45 22.39 -21.43
C GLU A 652 40.80 20.94 -21.82
N LYS A 653 41.21 20.11 -20.85
CA LYS A 653 41.78 18.76 -21.10
C LYS A 653 40.81 17.69 -21.64
N TYR A 654 39.48 17.90 -21.65
CA TYR A 654 38.50 16.90 -22.08
C TYR A 654 37.44 17.50 -23.02
N LEU A 655 37.49 17.17 -24.32
CA LEU A 655 36.55 17.72 -25.31
C LEU A 655 35.60 16.69 -25.93
N ALA A 656 35.89 15.41 -25.77
CA ALA A 656 35.08 14.34 -26.34
C ALA A 656 34.84 13.22 -25.33
N ALA A 657 33.61 12.71 -25.32
CA ALA A 657 33.22 11.58 -24.49
C ALA A 657 32.52 10.55 -25.35
N ASP A 658 33.04 9.34 -25.38
CA ASP A 658 32.46 8.22 -26.09
C ASP A 658 31.54 7.44 -25.17
N ILE A 659 30.32 7.25 -25.64
CA ILE A 659 29.31 6.46 -24.95
C ILE A 659 28.96 5.32 -25.86
N VAL A 660 29.08 4.11 -25.33
CA VAL A 660 28.61 2.88 -25.96
C VAL A 660 27.32 2.50 -25.23
N PHE A 661 26.19 2.58 -25.91
CA PHE A 661 24.88 2.22 -25.34
C PHE A 661 24.69 0.72 -25.24
N CYS A 662 25.24 -0.05 -26.19
CA CYS A 662 25.07 -1.49 -26.29
C CYS A 662 26.16 -2.07 -27.21
N THR A 663 26.67 -3.25 -26.84
CA THR A 663 27.55 -4.07 -27.68
C THR A 663 26.94 -5.46 -27.77
N ASN A 664 26.36 -5.82 -28.91
CA ASN A 664 25.65 -7.08 -29.07
C ASN A 664 25.87 -7.69 -30.46
N HIS A 665 25.69 -9.00 -30.58
CA HIS A 665 25.76 -9.75 -31.84
C HIS A 665 24.38 -9.86 -32.51
N ASN A 666 23.29 -9.64 -31.77
CA ASN A 666 21.94 -9.70 -32.29
C ASN A 666 21.52 -8.38 -32.97
N LYS A 667 21.44 -8.39 -34.29
CA LYS A 667 21.03 -7.23 -35.12
C LYS A 667 19.69 -6.62 -34.69
N LYS A 668 18.74 -7.42 -34.19
CA LYS A 668 17.43 -6.92 -33.73
C LYS A 668 17.55 -6.07 -32.47
N ILE A 669 18.39 -6.50 -31.51
CA ILE A 669 18.67 -5.71 -30.29
C ILE A 669 19.31 -4.38 -30.67
N ILE A 670 20.29 -4.41 -31.58
CA ILE A 670 20.97 -3.21 -32.08
C ILE A 670 19.97 -2.23 -32.70
N SER A 671 19.11 -2.70 -33.60
CA SER A 671 18.07 -1.87 -34.22
C SER A 671 17.14 -1.25 -33.17
N GLU A 672 16.71 -2.01 -32.16
CA GLU A 672 15.89 -1.49 -31.07
C GLU A 672 16.61 -0.39 -30.25
N VAL A 673 17.91 -0.53 -30.00
CA VAL A 673 18.70 0.47 -29.26
C VAL A 673 18.90 1.73 -30.10
N VAL A 674 19.23 1.61 -31.39
CA VAL A 674 19.36 2.75 -32.32
C VAL A 674 18.06 3.56 -32.35
N ASP A 675 16.93 2.88 -32.50
CA ASP A 675 15.59 3.49 -32.50
C ASP A 675 15.29 4.20 -31.18
N ALA A 676 15.61 3.56 -30.05
CA ALA A 676 15.36 4.14 -28.74
C ALA A 676 16.21 5.41 -28.53
N VAL A 677 17.49 5.38 -28.87
CA VAL A 677 18.42 6.52 -28.75
C VAL A 677 17.95 7.67 -29.65
N PHE A 678 17.60 7.39 -30.91
CA PHE A 678 17.12 8.41 -31.85
C PHE A 678 15.85 9.08 -31.35
N LYS A 679 14.84 8.30 -30.95
CA LYS A 679 13.55 8.82 -30.49
C LYS A 679 13.64 9.55 -29.14
N THR A 680 14.63 9.22 -28.30
CA THR A 680 14.79 9.79 -26.95
C THR A 680 15.64 11.05 -26.95
N PHE A 681 16.74 11.06 -27.72
CA PHE A 681 17.72 12.15 -27.70
C PHE A 681 17.76 12.98 -28.99
N HIS A 682 16.92 12.65 -29.98
CA HIS A 682 16.79 13.37 -31.25
C HIS A 682 18.08 13.49 -32.06
N PHE A 683 18.96 12.49 -31.98
CA PHE A 683 20.12 12.36 -32.86
C PHE A 683 20.34 10.88 -33.24
N LYS A 684 20.88 10.63 -34.43
CA LYS A 684 21.19 9.28 -34.90
C LYS A 684 22.53 8.81 -34.30
N PRO A 685 22.58 7.70 -33.54
CA PRO A 685 23.84 7.16 -33.05
C PRO A 685 24.65 6.50 -34.16
N SER A 686 25.95 6.37 -33.95
CA SER A 686 26.85 5.62 -34.83
C SER A 686 26.75 4.12 -34.53
N VAL A 687 26.82 3.30 -35.59
CA VAL A 687 26.85 1.84 -35.48
C VAL A 687 28.19 1.36 -36.02
N VAL A 688 28.99 0.72 -35.17
CA VAL A 688 30.32 0.22 -35.51
C VAL A 688 30.30 -1.30 -35.47
N ILE A 689 30.74 -1.94 -36.54
CA ILE A 689 30.83 -3.40 -36.64
C ILE A 689 32.31 -3.79 -36.49
N SER A 690 32.62 -4.71 -35.58
CA SER A 690 33.97 -5.23 -35.36
C SER A 690 33.98 -6.76 -35.31
N LYS A 691 35.03 -7.38 -35.85
CA LYS A 691 35.27 -8.83 -35.77
C LYS A 691 36.24 -9.10 -34.61
N GLU A 692 35.84 -9.93 -33.66
CA GLU A 692 36.70 -10.36 -32.55
C GLU A 692 37.75 -11.37 -33.03
N LYS A 693 38.83 -11.55 -32.26
CA LYS A 693 39.85 -12.59 -32.51
C LYS A 693 39.26 -14.02 -32.56
N SER A 694 38.12 -14.23 -31.90
CA SER A 694 37.33 -15.47 -31.90
C SER A 694 36.52 -15.71 -33.18
N GLY A 695 36.57 -14.79 -34.16
CA GLY A 695 35.76 -14.82 -35.38
C GLY A 695 34.34 -14.25 -35.22
N LYS A 696 33.91 -13.93 -34.00
CA LYS A 696 32.56 -13.42 -33.68
C LYS A 696 32.40 -11.95 -34.10
N ILE A 697 31.29 -11.64 -34.77
CA ILE A 697 30.93 -10.26 -35.14
C ILE A 697 30.22 -9.58 -33.97
N THR A 698 30.72 -8.42 -33.55
CA THR A 698 30.09 -7.55 -32.55
C THR A 698 29.67 -6.23 -33.18
N ILE A 699 28.50 -5.73 -32.79
CA ILE A 699 27.96 -4.47 -33.26
C ILE A 699 27.82 -3.54 -32.06
N LYS A 700 28.37 -2.33 -32.18
CA LYS A 700 28.40 -1.32 -31.12
C LYS A 700 27.54 -0.13 -31.52
N VAL A 701 26.61 0.27 -30.67
CA VAL A 701 25.86 1.52 -30.81
C VAL A 701 26.51 2.58 -29.94
N CYS A 702 27.05 3.64 -30.55
CA CYS A 702 27.81 4.65 -29.83
C CYS A 702 27.47 6.09 -30.23
N ALA A 703 27.79 7.03 -29.34
CA ALA A 703 27.71 8.46 -29.57
C ALA A 703 28.87 9.17 -28.89
N SER A 704 29.48 10.13 -29.58
CA SER A 704 30.53 10.98 -28.99
C SER A 704 29.94 12.33 -28.57
N ARG A 705 29.39 12.39 -27.35
CA ARG A 705 28.64 13.56 -26.84
C ARG A 705 28.91 13.78 -25.35
N LEU A 706 29.57 14.91 -25.02
CA LEU A 706 29.94 15.25 -23.64
C LEU A 706 28.73 15.41 -22.70
N VAL A 707 27.64 16.02 -23.18
CA VAL A 707 26.41 16.17 -22.39
C VAL A 707 25.79 14.83 -21.97
N LEU A 708 25.85 13.81 -22.83
CA LEU A 708 25.37 12.47 -22.50
C LEU A 708 26.30 11.79 -21.48
N TYR A 709 27.60 12.09 -21.51
CA TYR A 709 28.52 11.54 -20.53
C TYR A 709 28.15 12.04 -19.13
N HIS A 710 27.92 13.34 -18.99
CA HIS A 710 27.47 13.94 -17.73
C HIS A 710 26.08 13.46 -17.32
N LEU A 711 25.16 13.24 -18.26
CA LEU A 711 23.88 12.59 -17.97
C LEU A 711 24.09 11.22 -17.31
N PHE A 712 24.88 10.34 -17.92
CA PHE A 712 25.05 8.97 -17.43
C PHE A 712 25.92 8.90 -16.16
N GLN A 713 26.92 9.76 -16.02
CA GLN A 713 27.90 9.67 -14.94
C GLN A 713 27.58 10.56 -13.75
N ASN A 714 27.08 11.77 -13.99
CA ASN A 714 26.91 12.78 -12.93
C ASN A 714 25.44 12.92 -12.51
N VAL A 715 24.48 12.82 -13.44
CA VAL A 715 23.05 12.84 -13.10
C VAL A 715 22.57 11.47 -12.68
N LEU A 716 22.64 10.49 -13.57
CA LEU A 716 22.14 9.14 -13.33
C LEU A 716 23.06 8.30 -12.44
N LYS A 717 24.30 8.74 -12.23
CA LYS A 717 25.32 8.06 -11.42
C LYS A 717 25.43 6.56 -11.75
N CYS A 718 25.44 6.24 -13.05
CA CYS A 718 25.49 4.85 -13.53
C CYS A 718 26.80 4.11 -13.19
N GLY A 719 27.85 4.83 -12.76
CA GLY A 719 29.16 4.29 -12.39
C GLY A 719 30.11 4.02 -13.56
N LYS A 720 31.41 3.84 -13.23
CA LYS A 720 32.50 3.51 -14.17
C LYS A 720 33.11 2.16 -13.79
N GLY A 721 33.14 1.21 -14.73
CA GLY A 721 33.61 -0.16 -14.45
C GLY A 721 32.48 -1.08 -13.98
N SER A 722 32.60 -2.39 -14.20
CA SER A 722 31.50 -3.35 -14.01
C SER A 722 31.08 -3.54 -12.55
N ASP A 723 32.02 -3.39 -11.62
CA ASP A 723 31.86 -3.50 -10.16
C ASP A 723 31.24 -2.23 -9.54
N LYS A 724 31.52 -1.06 -10.10
CA LYS A 724 31.00 0.23 -9.61
C LYS A 724 29.72 0.69 -10.29
N LYS A 725 29.20 -0.08 -11.26
CA LYS A 725 27.94 0.27 -11.93
C LYS A 725 26.79 0.32 -10.91
N ASN A 726 25.85 1.23 -11.10
CA ASN A 726 24.68 1.37 -10.25
C ASN A 726 23.42 1.59 -11.09
N ILE A 727 22.27 1.13 -10.59
CA ILE A 727 20.98 1.46 -11.20
C ILE A 727 20.58 2.86 -10.72
N PRO A 728 20.30 3.80 -11.63
CA PRO A 728 19.94 5.16 -11.26
C PRO A 728 18.70 5.20 -10.36
N LEU A 729 18.70 6.09 -9.36
CA LEU A 729 17.54 6.31 -8.49
C LEU A 729 16.32 6.74 -9.30
N GLU A 730 16.55 7.46 -10.41
CA GLU A 730 15.53 7.84 -11.38
C GLU A 730 14.81 6.62 -11.94
N ILE A 731 15.52 5.52 -12.23
CA ILE A 731 14.92 4.27 -12.73
C ILE A 731 14.18 3.53 -11.60
N ILE A 732 14.77 3.47 -10.40
CA ILE A 732 14.15 2.84 -9.22
C ILE A 732 12.82 3.52 -8.85
N ASN A 733 12.70 4.83 -9.10
CA ASN A 733 11.53 5.65 -8.79
C ASN A 733 10.69 6.06 -10.01
N ALA A 734 10.98 5.49 -11.18
CA ALA A 734 10.26 5.76 -12.43
C ALA A 734 8.86 5.12 -12.46
N PRO A 735 7.98 5.53 -13.41
CA PRO A 735 6.73 4.83 -13.67
C PRO A 735 6.95 3.35 -14.00
N LYS A 736 5.99 2.49 -13.63
CA LYS A 736 6.07 1.02 -13.84
C LYS A 736 6.43 0.61 -15.27
N LYS A 737 5.95 1.35 -16.28
CA LYS A 737 6.24 1.09 -17.71
C LYS A 737 7.72 1.27 -18.05
N VAL A 738 8.42 2.18 -17.37
CA VAL A 738 9.85 2.44 -17.54
C VAL A 738 10.66 1.35 -16.86
N LYS A 739 10.32 1.01 -15.60
CA LYS A 739 10.95 -0.09 -14.84
C LYS A 739 10.91 -1.42 -15.59
N LYS A 740 9.73 -1.77 -16.14
CA LYS A 740 9.56 -2.98 -16.94
C LYS A 740 10.42 -2.95 -18.21
N ALA A 741 10.52 -1.81 -18.87
CA ALA A 741 11.33 -1.68 -20.08
C ALA A 741 12.83 -1.80 -19.77
N PHE A 742 13.27 -1.17 -18.68
CA PHE A 742 14.63 -1.28 -18.14
C PHE A 742 14.99 -2.75 -17.82
N LEU A 743 14.19 -3.44 -17.01
CA LEU A 743 14.48 -4.83 -16.61
C LEU A 743 14.53 -5.78 -17.82
N ARG A 744 13.65 -5.59 -18.81
CA ARG A 744 13.70 -6.38 -20.05
C ARG A 744 14.99 -6.13 -20.83
N ALA A 745 15.40 -4.88 -20.97
CA ALA A 745 16.63 -4.54 -21.68
C ALA A 745 17.87 -5.07 -20.94
N TYR A 746 17.94 -4.87 -19.61
CA TYR A 746 19.03 -5.40 -18.79
C TYR A 746 19.12 -6.93 -18.91
N PHE A 747 18.00 -7.65 -18.78
CA PHE A 747 17.98 -9.11 -18.92
C PHE A 747 18.33 -9.58 -20.34
N LEU A 748 17.95 -8.83 -21.38
CA LEU A 748 18.34 -9.18 -22.76
C LEU A 748 19.84 -9.02 -23.00
N GLY A 749 20.51 -8.13 -22.27
CA GLY A 749 21.96 -7.97 -22.35
C GLY A 749 22.73 -8.98 -21.48
N ASP A 750 22.37 -9.10 -20.21
CA ASP A 750 23.18 -9.82 -19.19
C ASP A 750 22.52 -11.11 -18.67
N GLY A 751 21.27 -11.38 -19.08
CA GLY A 751 20.46 -12.48 -18.55
C GLY A 751 20.66 -13.79 -19.31
N SER A 752 20.95 -14.86 -18.57
CA SER A 752 20.99 -16.20 -19.14
C SER A 752 19.58 -16.81 -19.18
N LYS A 753 19.05 -17.04 -20.39
CA LYS A 753 17.79 -17.78 -20.58
C LYS A 753 17.89 -19.24 -20.16
N ARG A 754 19.06 -19.88 -20.38
CA ARG A 754 19.33 -21.29 -20.05
C ARG A 754 19.32 -21.51 -18.54
N HIS A 755 20.02 -20.65 -17.80
CA HIS A 755 20.17 -20.76 -16.35
C HIS A 755 19.15 -19.94 -15.56
N ARG A 756 18.33 -19.12 -16.24
CA ARG A 756 17.36 -18.20 -15.63
C ARG A 756 18.00 -17.40 -14.51
N GLN A 757 19.11 -16.76 -14.85
CA GLN A 757 19.90 -16.01 -13.90
C GLN A 757 20.44 -14.73 -14.53
N ILE A 758 20.68 -13.74 -13.67
CA ILE A 758 21.50 -12.56 -13.97
C ILE A 758 22.73 -12.69 -13.10
N SER A 759 23.90 -12.45 -13.68
CA SER A 759 25.18 -12.36 -12.97
C SER A 759 25.67 -10.93 -13.03
N THR A 760 26.24 -10.41 -11.96
CA THR A 760 26.89 -9.09 -11.95
C THR A 760 28.00 -9.05 -10.92
N THR A 761 29.05 -8.27 -11.19
CA THR A 761 30.10 -7.99 -10.19
C THR A 761 29.76 -6.81 -9.29
N SER A 762 28.63 -6.11 -9.53
CA SER A 762 28.22 -4.95 -8.74
C SER A 762 27.14 -5.31 -7.72
N LYS A 763 27.46 -5.13 -6.42
CA LYS A 763 26.49 -5.22 -5.31
C LYS A 763 25.36 -4.19 -5.46
N ASN A 764 25.67 -3.02 -6.01
CA ASN A 764 24.69 -1.95 -6.24
C ASN A 764 23.68 -2.31 -7.34
N ILE A 765 24.13 -2.96 -8.43
CA ILE A 765 23.21 -3.53 -9.42
C ILE A 765 22.33 -4.60 -8.78
N LEU A 766 22.91 -5.52 -7.99
CA LEU A 766 22.14 -6.57 -7.30
C LEU A 766 21.01 -5.95 -6.46
N ASN A 767 21.33 -4.98 -5.61
CA ASN A 767 20.37 -4.31 -4.74
C ASN A 767 19.31 -3.54 -5.53
N GLY A 768 19.72 -2.80 -6.57
CA GLY A 768 18.78 -2.10 -7.45
C GLY A 768 17.83 -3.04 -8.20
N LEU A 769 18.34 -4.17 -8.71
CA LEU A 769 17.52 -5.20 -9.36
C LEU A 769 16.54 -5.83 -8.35
N ARG A 770 16.98 -6.12 -7.11
CA ARG A 770 16.11 -6.62 -6.04
C ARG A 770 14.92 -5.68 -5.80
N LEU A 771 15.19 -4.39 -5.60
CA LEU A 771 14.13 -3.38 -5.44
C LEU A 771 13.18 -3.33 -6.63
N LEU A 772 13.71 -3.33 -7.85
CA LEU A 772 12.88 -3.27 -9.05
C LEU A 772 12.00 -4.51 -9.23
N TYR A 773 12.53 -5.70 -8.99
CA TYR A 773 11.77 -6.95 -9.04
C TYR A 773 10.72 -7.02 -7.93
N TRP A 774 11.07 -6.64 -6.69
CA TRP A 774 10.12 -6.60 -5.57
C TRP A 774 9.02 -5.56 -5.77
N GLN A 775 9.31 -4.38 -6.31
CA GLN A 775 8.28 -3.38 -6.65
C GLN A 775 7.29 -3.89 -7.71
N LEU A 776 7.72 -4.84 -8.55
CA LEU A 776 6.89 -5.52 -9.54
C LEU A 776 6.26 -6.82 -9.02
N GLY A 777 6.55 -7.22 -7.78
CA GLY A 777 6.07 -8.46 -7.17
C GLY A 777 6.66 -9.73 -7.79
N ILE A 778 7.86 -9.65 -8.38
CA ILE A 778 8.57 -10.78 -8.97
C ILE A 778 9.49 -11.40 -7.92
N PRO A 779 9.23 -12.62 -7.44
CA PRO A 779 10.06 -13.27 -6.44
C PRO A 779 11.39 -13.71 -7.07
N ILE A 780 12.49 -13.44 -6.38
CA ILE A 780 13.85 -13.76 -6.81
C ILE A 780 14.63 -14.35 -5.63
N SER A 781 15.59 -15.22 -5.90
CA SER A 781 16.67 -15.55 -4.95
C SER A 781 17.94 -14.84 -5.38
N SER A 782 18.80 -14.57 -4.43
CA SER A 782 20.11 -14.00 -4.68
C SER A 782 21.18 -14.83 -3.99
N GLY A 783 22.31 -15.02 -4.67
CA GLY A 783 23.44 -15.78 -4.17
C GLY A 783 24.75 -15.04 -4.43
N ILE A 784 25.76 -15.33 -3.62
CA ILE A 784 27.12 -14.81 -3.74
C ILE A 784 28.03 -15.98 -4.09
N GLY A 785 28.84 -15.83 -5.13
CA GLY A 785 29.89 -16.78 -5.54
C GLY A 785 31.21 -16.05 -5.84
N ARG A 786 32.29 -16.80 -6.04
CA ARG A 786 33.58 -16.25 -6.51
C ARG A 786 33.78 -16.64 -7.97
N THR A 787 34.17 -15.70 -8.83
CA THR A 787 34.50 -16.02 -10.23
C THR A 787 35.82 -16.77 -10.33
N THR A 788 35.91 -17.75 -11.24
CA THR A 788 37.14 -18.50 -11.57
C THR A 788 38.12 -17.73 -12.46
N THR A 789 37.79 -16.52 -12.91
CA THR A 789 38.68 -15.70 -13.75
C THR A 789 39.76 -14.98 -12.93
N LEU A 790 40.96 -14.87 -13.53
CA LEU A 790 42.13 -14.13 -13.03
C LEU A 790 41.73 -12.79 -12.41
N GLY A 791 41.81 -12.71 -11.07
CA GLY A 791 41.45 -11.53 -10.28
C GLY A 791 40.39 -11.76 -9.20
N GLY A 792 39.81 -12.97 -9.07
CA GLY A 792 39.06 -13.38 -7.88
C GLY A 792 37.89 -12.48 -7.46
N LYS A 793 37.21 -11.83 -8.41
CA LYS A 793 36.11 -10.91 -8.11
C LYS A 793 34.88 -11.65 -7.57
N THR A 794 34.20 -11.02 -6.63
CA THR A 794 32.93 -11.55 -6.09
C THR A 794 31.84 -11.39 -7.13
N GLU A 795 31.17 -12.50 -7.46
CA GLU A 795 30.04 -12.54 -8.39
C GLU A 795 28.73 -12.61 -7.61
N TYR A 796 27.82 -11.70 -7.93
CA TYR A 796 26.47 -11.70 -7.40
C TYR A 796 25.52 -12.26 -8.45
N THR A 797 24.68 -13.20 -8.03
CA THR A 797 23.72 -13.85 -8.93
C THR A 797 22.29 -13.64 -8.45
N ILE A 798 21.38 -13.33 -9.37
CA ILE A 798 19.93 -13.37 -9.15
C ILE A 798 19.39 -14.59 -9.89
N LYS A 799 18.73 -15.49 -9.18
CA LYS A 799 18.07 -16.67 -9.75
C LYS A 799 16.56 -16.52 -9.72
N PHE A 800 15.90 -16.86 -10.83
CA PHE A 800 14.44 -16.84 -10.91
C PHE A 800 13.86 -18.22 -10.57
N HIS A 801 13.09 -18.32 -9.49
CA HIS A 801 12.49 -19.58 -9.04
C HIS A 801 11.43 -20.12 -10.01
N ARG A 802 11.35 -21.44 -10.11
CA ARG A 802 10.27 -22.15 -10.83
C ARG A 802 9.07 -22.25 -9.89
N ILE A 803 8.01 -21.46 -10.13
CA ILE A 803 6.73 -21.72 -9.47
C ILE A 803 6.22 -23.06 -10.02
N LYS A 804 6.22 -24.13 -9.20
CA LYS A 804 5.55 -25.40 -9.53
C LYS A 804 4.04 -25.15 -9.59
N LEU A 805 3.55 -24.63 -10.70
CA LEU A 805 2.13 -24.76 -11.06
C LEU A 805 1.92 -26.21 -11.50
N ARG A 806 0.97 -26.91 -10.88
CA ARG A 806 0.56 -28.26 -11.29
C ARG A 806 0.34 -28.30 -12.81
N LYS A 807 0.91 -29.34 -13.44
CA LYS A 807 1.08 -29.59 -14.88
C LYS A 807 -0.04 -29.01 -15.78
N ARG A 808 0.28 -27.99 -16.59
CA ARG A 808 -0.14 -27.89 -17.99
C ARG A 808 1.02 -27.34 -18.82
N LYS A 809 1.41 -28.10 -19.86
CA LYS A 809 2.48 -27.76 -20.82
C LYS A 809 2.19 -26.39 -21.44
N TYR A 810 3.04 -25.39 -21.17
CA TYR A 810 3.10 -24.17 -21.97
C TYR A 810 4.55 -23.94 -22.43
N PRO A 811 4.80 -23.69 -23.74
CA PRO A 811 6.13 -23.42 -24.24
C PRO A 811 6.67 -22.07 -23.75
N LEU A 812 7.95 -22.02 -23.43
CA LEU A 812 8.68 -20.86 -22.86
C LEU A 812 8.55 -19.54 -23.65
N LYS A 813 8.12 -19.57 -24.91
CA LYS A 813 7.89 -18.36 -25.74
C LYS A 813 6.66 -17.54 -25.32
N GLU A 814 5.66 -18.14 -24.67
CA GLU A 814 4.42 -17.43 -24.27
C GLU A 814 4.50 -16.79 -22.87
N ILE A 815 5.37 -17.29 -22.01
CA ILE A 815 5.58 -16.77 -20.65
C ILE A 815 6.09 -15.32 -20.71
N TYR A 816 6.96 -14.99 -21.67
CA TYR A 816 7.45 -13.60 -21.82
C TYR A 816 6.40 -12.61 -22.34
N LYS A 817 5.44 -13.06 -23.18
CA LYS A 817 4.42 -12.18 -23.76
C LYS A 817 3.32 -11.87 -22.74
N LYS A 818 2.91 -12.85 -21.92
CA LYS A 818 1.76 -12.71 -21.00
C LYS A 818 2.10 -11.95 -19.71
N TYR A 819 3.29 -12.13 -19.14
CA TYR A 819 3.72 -11.47 -17.89
C TYR A 819 3.80 -9.93 -17.96
N PHE A 820 3.80 -9.41 -19.18
CA PHE A 820 4.34 -8.09 -19.47
C PHE A 820 3.40 -7.22 -20.32
N SER A 821 2.28 -7.77 -20.80
CA SER A 821 1.28 -7.10 -21.64
C SER A 821 -0.13 -7.05 -21.02
N SER A 822 -0.50 -7.93 -20.09
CA SER A 822 -1.83 -7.89 -19.46
C SER A 822 -1.80 -7.10 -18.15
N GLY A 823 -2.25 -5.85 -18.19
CA GLY A 823 -2.51 -5.01 -17.01
C GLY A 823 -3.71 -5.48 -16.19
N LYS A 824 -3.71 -6.75 -15.75
CA LYS A 824 -4.69 -7.30 -14.80
C LYS A 824 -3.96 -7.87 -13.60
N PHE A 825 -4.01 -7.14 -12.49
CA PHE A 825 -3.71 -7.68 -11.16
C PHE A 825 -4.79 -7.17 -10.21
N THR A 826 -5.75 -8.04 -9.89
CA THR A 826 -6.62 -7.90 -8.72
C THR A 826 -6.51 -9.17 -7.88
N GLN A 827 -6.33 -8.93 -6.57
CA GLN A 827 -6.43 -9.80 -5.39
C GLN A 827 -5.32 -10.81 -4.99
N ARG A 828 -4.68 -10.41 -3.87
CA ARG A 828 -4.35 -11.12 -2.60
C ARG A 828 -3.74 -12.53 -2.65
N ILE A 829 -2.50 -12.65 -2.15
CA ILE A 829 -2.07 -13.41 -0.94
C ILE A 829 -0.53 -13.38 -0.79
N HIS A 830 -0.07 -12.98 0.40
CA HIS A 830 1.27 -12.98 1.02
C HIS A 830 2.40 -12.11 0.41
N ASN A 831 2.72 -11.01 1.09
CA ASN A 831 3.89 -10.15 0.83
C ASN A 831 5.23 -10.77 1.28
N TYR A 832 5.23 -12.02 1.75
CA TYR A 832 6.39 -12.68 2.31
C TYR A 832 6.51 -14.15 1.89
N ILE A 833 7.69 -14.74 2.07
CA ILE A 833 7.98 -16.17 1.85
C ILE A 833 8.63 -16.71 3.13
N SER A 834 8.09 -17.80 3.68
CA SER A 834 8.68 -18.55 4.79
C SER A 834 9.54 -19.69 4.25
N TYR A 835 10.77 -19.82 4.75
CA TYR A 835 11.71 -20.88 4.37
C TYR A 835 12.00 -21.80 5.55
N GLY A 836 11.81 -23.11 5.35
CA GLY A 836 12.14 -24.15 6.35
C GLY A 836 13.61 -24.61 6.34
N ASN A 837 14.38 -24.28 5.29
CA ASN A 837 15.81 -24.59 5.22
C ASN A 837 16.60 -23.28 5.35
N PHE A 838 17.20 -23.04 6.51
CA PHE A 838 18.13 -21.94 6.75
C PHE A 838 19.39 -22.46 7.45
N GLU A 839 20.53 -21.84 7.20
CA GLU A 839 21.80 -22.20 7.84
C GLU A 839 22.16 -21.12 8.87
N LEU A 840 22.48 -21.56 10.08
CA LEU A 840 23.08 -20.74 11.13
C LEU A 840 24.59 -20.96 11.12
N SER A 841 25.37 -19.87 11.03
CA SER A 841 26.81 -19.92 11.25
C SER A 841 27.27 -18.81 12.18
N LYS A 842 28.18 -19.14 13.10
CA LYS A 842 28.94 -18.14 13.85
C LYS A 842 29.88 -17.41 12.88
N THR A 843 30.05 -16.11 13.08
CA THR A 843 30.96 -15.31 12.24
C THR A 843 31.93 -14.49 13.08
N ASP A 844 33.22 -14.61 12.75
CA ASP A 844 34.33 -13.89 13.38
C ASP A 844 34.55 -12.49 12.79
N ARG A 845 33.53 -11.90 12.16
CA ARG A 845 33.63 -10.54 11.60
C ARG A 845 34.09 -9.58 12.69
N GLN A 846 35.23 -8.92 12.52
CA GLN A 846 35.75 -7.89 13.43
C GLN A 846 35.10 -6.52 13.11
N ALA A 847 33.83 -6.33 13.49
CA ALA A 847 33.19 -5.01 13.43
C ALA A 847 33.43 -4.23 14.73
N LYS A 848 33.87 -2.96 14.64
CA LYS A 848 34.03 -2.06 15.79
C LYS A 848 32.68 -1.61 16.39
N TYR A 849 31.67 -1.42 15.55
CA TYR A 849 30.35 -0.92 15.95
C TYR A 849 29.20 -1.87 15.58
N VAL A 850 28.08 -1.73 16.28
CA VAL A 850 26.75 -2.26 15.97
C VAL A 850 25.76 -1.10 15.91
N TYR A 851 24.63 -1.28 15.22
CA TYR A 851 23.72 -0.18 14.88
C TYR A 851 22.27 -0.53 15.22
N ASP A 852 21.42 0.49 15.41
CA ASP A 852 19.99 0.32 15.69
C ASP A 852 19.17 1.52 15.18
N LEU A 853 17.85 1.34 15.04
CA LEU A 853 16.90 2.39 14.66
C LEU A 853 15.70 2.43 15.62
N GLU A 854 15.30 3.63 16.03
CA GLU A 854 14.02 3.84 16.72
C GLU A 854 12.96 4.26 15.69
N VAL A 855 11.87 3.50 15.56
CA VAL A 855 10.86 3.67 14.51
C VAL A 855 9.44 3.72 15.11
N ASN A 856 8.73 4.82 14.88
CA ASN A 856 7.37 5.04 15.42
C ASN A 856 6.30 4.79 14.33
N PRO A 857 5.16 4.13 14.62
CA PRO A 857 4.74 3.50 15.89
C PRO A 857 5.02 1.98 15.95
N THR A 858 5.60 1.40 14.89
CA THR A 858 5.67 -0.06 14.75
C THR A 858 6.80 -0.70 15.54
N HIS A 859 7.78 0.09 16.01
CA HIS A 859 8.96 -0.37 16.75
C HIS A 859 9.67 -1.57 16.10
N SER A 860 9.54 -1.67 14.77
CA SER A 860 10.08 -2.71 13.92
C SER A 860 10.59 -2.10 12.61
N PHE A 861 11.63 -2.69 12.01
CA PHE A 861 12.08 -2.28 10.68
C PHE A 861 12.46 -3.48 9.81
N VAL A 862 12.30 -3.28 8.51
CA VAL A 862 12.53 -4.29 7.48
C VAL A 862 13.87 -3.98 6.80
N THR A 863 14.77 -4.93 6.91
CA THR A 863 16.04 -4.94 6.20
C THR A 863 15.86 -5.61 4.82
N SER A 864 16.84 -5.46 3.95
CA SER A 864 16.93 -6.18 2.68
C SER A 864 17.02 -7.71 2.84
N GLU A 865 17.15 -8.20 4.08
CA GLU A 865 17.44 -9.59 4.41
C GLU A 865 16.55 -10.17 5.55
N GLY A 866 15.67 -9.39 6.22
CA GLY A 866 14.82 -9.82 7.37
C GLY A 866 14.10 -8.68 8.14
N ILE A 867 13.37 -8.96 9.24
CA ILE A 867 12.50 -8.02 10.02
C ILE A 867 12.81 -8.11 11.55
N VAL A 868 12.80 -6.99 12.33
CA VAL A 868 13.38 -6.79 13.71
C VAL A 868 12.42 -6.12 14.75
N CYS A 869 12.53 -6.27 16.12
CA CYS A 869 11.62 -5.73 17.22
C CYS A 869 12.25 -5.28 18.63
N HIS A 870 11.50 -4.67 19.62
CA HIS A 870 11.93 -4.08 20.97
C HIS A 870 11.01 -4.40 22.23
N ASN A 871 11.40 -4.12 23.53
CA ASN A 871 10.75 -4.53 24.85
C ASN A 871 10.51 -3.47 25.99
N THR A 872 9.70 -3.83 27.02
CA THR A 872 9.21 -3.05 28.18
C THR A 872 9.25 -3.64 29.63
N GLU A 873 9.53 -4.92 29.93
CA GLU A 873 9.42 -5.53 31.31
C GLU A 873 10.44 -5.03 32.36
N VAL A 874 11.46 -4.31 31.91
CA VAL A 874 12.59 -3.83 32.72
C VAL A 874 12.23 -3.08 33.99
N MET A 875 11.14 -2.34 34.00
CA MET A 875 10.78 -1.50 35.14
C MET A 875 10.48 -2.32 36.40
N CYS A 876 9.80 -3.47 36.27
CA CYS A 876 9.40 -4.28 37.43
C CYS A 876 10.63 -4.86 38.14
N HIS A 877 11.54 -5.43 37.37
CA HIS A 877 12.78 -6.02 37.90
C HIS A 877 13.74 -4.96 38.45
N LEU A 878 13.72 -3.75 37.88
CA LEU A 878 14.53 -2.65 38.41
C LEU A 878 14.01 -2.16 39.76
N ILE A 879 12.68 -2.10 39.93
CA ILE A 879 12.07 -1.77 41.23
C ILE A 879 12.33 -2.89 42.24
N GLU A 880 12.18 -4.16 41.82
CA GLU A 880 12.51 -5.35 42.61
C GLU A 880 13.91 -5.27 43.21
N LYS A 881 14.91 -4.91 42.39
CA LYS A 881 16.29 -4.75 42.83
C LYS A 881 16.44 -3.76 44.00
N TYR A 882 15.72 -2.65 43.98
CA TYR A 882 15.84 -1.60 44.98
C TYR A 882 14.88 -1.80 46.17
N PHE A 883 14.00 -2.79 46.11
CA PHE A 883 13.00 -3.01 47.13
C PHE A 883 13.63 -3.59 48.42
N LYS A 884 13.56 -2.79 49.49
CA LYS A 884 13.99 -3.14 50.85
C LYS A 884 12.89 -2.88 51.88
N GLY A 885 11.65 -3.24 51.53
CA GLY A 885 10.47 -3.04 52.40
C GLY A 885 9.84 -1.65 52.32
N ASN A 886 10.29 -0.78 51.41
CA ASN A 886 9.65 0.51 51.13
C ASN A 886 9.52 0.68 49.60
N LEU A 887 8.28 0.71 49.10
CA LEU A 887 7.98 0.78 47.67
C LEU A 887 8.29 2.15 47.06
N GLU A 888 8.09 3.24 47.79
CA GLU A 888 8.30 4.61 47.30
C GLU A 888 9.78 4.84 47.01
N GLU A 889 10.63 4.43 47.95
CA GLU A 889 12.08 4.54 47.83
C GLU A 889 12.60 3.63 46.71
N ALA A 890 12.06 2.42 46.58
CA ALA A 890 12.42 1.50 45.50
C ALA A 890 12.10 2.07 44.12
N VAL A 891 10.90 2.62 43.93
CA VAL A 891 10.49 3.28 42.68
C VAL A 891 11.36 4.51 42.42
N ARG A 892 11.60 5.34 43.43
CA ARG A 892 12.42 6.55 43.30
C ARG A 892 13.86 6.21 42.88
N LEU A 893 14.46 5.17 43.45
CA LEU A 893 15.81 4.71 43.09
C LEU A 893 15.83 4.06 41.70
N ALA A 894 14.84 3.25 41.37
CA ALA A 894 14.71 2.66 40.04
C ALA A 894 14.61 3.74 38.96
N LEU A 895 13.78 4.76 39.16
CA LEU A 895 13.57 5.83 38.19
C LEU A 895 14.80 6.72 37.96
N LYS A 896 15.76 6.77 38.90
CA LYS A 896 17.07 7.43 38.66
C LYS A 896 17.88 6.73 37.58
N GLU A 897 17.69 5.43 37.41
CA GLU A 897 18.34 4.66 36.37
C GLU A 897 17.50 4.60 35.07
N VAL A 898 16.29 5.16 35.02
CA VAL A 898 15.40 5.05 33.86
C VAL A 898 15.52 6.28 32.97
N ILE A 899 15.72 6.05 31.68
CA ILE A 899 15.72 7.08 30.64
C ILE A 899 14.55 6.83 29.70
N GLY A 900 13.79 7.86 29.34
CA GLY A 900 12.68 7.76 28.40
C GLY A 900 11.51 8.66 28.80
N ALA A 901 10.28 8.30 28.45
CA ALA A 901 9.07 8.98 28.88
C ALA A 901 8.08 7.95 29.42
N TYR A 902 7.53 8.14 30.61
CA TYR A 902 6.70 7.16 31.28
C TYR A 902 5.63 7.81 32.18
N ALA A 903 4.57 7.06 32.43
CA ALA A 903 3.60 7.22 33.50
C ALA A 903 3.40 5.82 34.07
N ILE A 904 3.73 5.61 35.34
CA ILE A 904 3.68 4.30 35.99
C ILE A 904 2.78 4.34 37.21
N ALA A 905 2.18 3.19 37.54
CA ALA A 905 1.57 2.93 38.84
C ALA A 905 1.99 1.54 39.31
N VAL A 906 2.39 1.44 40.58
CA VAL A 906 3.07 0.28 41.17
C VAL A 906 2.40 -0.06 42.50
N ILE A 907 2.17 -1.36 42.72
CA ILE A 907 1.68 -1.93 43.99
C ILE A 907 2.60 -3.08 44.41
N CYS A 908 2.65 -3.37 45.71
CA CYS A 908 3.47 -4.45 46.26
C CYS A 908 2.73 -5.23 47.35
N GLU A 909 2.86 -6.56 47.36
CA GLU A 909 2.29 -7.44 48.40
C GLU A 909 2.86 -7.13 49.79
N ASN A 910 4.14 -6.76 49.84
CA ASN A 910 4.89 -6.51 51.08
C ASN A 910 4.85 -5.02 51.51
N ASP A 911 4.11 -4.17 50.79
CA ASP A 911 3.86 -2.77 51.15
C ASP A 911 2.45 -2.36 50.66
N PRO A 912 1.38 -2.98 51.21
CA PRO A 912 0.07 -3.05 50.57
C PRO A 912 -0.84 -1.86 50.83
N GLU A 913 -0.44 -0.84 51.58
CA GLU A 913 -1.33 0.28 51.94
C GLU A 913 -1.28 1.46 50.96
N LYS A 914 -0.57 1.33 49.84
CA LYS A 914 -0.34 2.45 48.91
C LYS A 914 -0.15 2.07 47.45
N ILE A 915 -0.43 3.03 46.56
CA ILE A 915 -0.03 3.00 45.15
C ILE A 915 1.08 4.02 44.97
N VAL A 916 2.23 3.57 44.47
CA VAL A 916 3.32 4.48 44.08
C VAL A 916 3.22 4.74 42.60
N PHE A 917 3.10 6.01 42.21
CA PHE A 917 3.03 6.42 40.82
C PHE A 917 4.10 7.46 40.50
N ALA A 918 4.48 7.53 39.24
CA ALA A 918 5.42 8.54 38.76
C ALA A 918 5.15 8.86 37.29
N ARG A 919 5.48 10.09 36.88
CA ARG A 919 5.40 10.50 35.48
C ARG A 919 6.64 11.28 35.07
N TYR A 920 7.02 11.10 33.81
CA TYR A 920 8.00 11.91 33.10
C TYR A 920 7.63 11.88 31.61
N GLY A 921 7.22 13.02 31.04
CA GLY A 921 6.82 13.12 29.63
C GLY A 921 5.45 12.53 29.24
N SER A 922 4.96 11.46 29.88
CA SER A 922 3.61 10.89 29.61
C SER A 922 2.53 11.50 30.52
N PRO A 923 1.27 11.64 30.05
CA PRO A 923 0.19 12.22 30.85
C PRO A 923 -0.21 11.30 32.01
N LEU A 924 -0.44 11.87 33.18
CA LEU A 924 -0.96 11.20 34.37
C LEU A 924 -1.76 12.21 35.18
N LEU A 925 -3.03 11.90 35.45
CA LEU A 925 -3.98 12.66 36.25
C LEU A 925 -4.16 11.97 37.60
N ILE A 926 -4.30 12.79 38.65
CA ILE A 926 -4.58 12.37 40.02
C ILE A 926 -5.89 13.02 40.43
N ALA A 927 -6.84 12.24 40.92
CA ALA A 927 -8.06 12.76 41.54
C ALA A 927 -8.11 12.35 43.01
N LEU A 928 -8.34 13.34 43.87
CA LEU A 928 -8.51 13.15 45.31
C LEU A 928 -10.01 13.20 45.63
N GLY A 929 -10.53 12.15 46.25
CA GLY A 929 -11.92 12.05 46.68
C GLY A 929 -12.04 11.78 48.19
N GLU A 930 -13.27 11.72 48.69
CA GLU A 930 -13.56 11.34 50.07
C GLU A 930 -13.53 9.81 50.19
N GLY A 931 -12.45 9.27 50.75
CA GLY A 931 -12.30 7.82 50.95
C GLY A 931 -11.76 7.02 49.75
N GLU A 932 -11.62 7.65 48.58
CA GLU A 932 -11.02 7.04 47.39
C GLU A 932 -10.16 8.02 46.59
N ASN A 933 -9.08 7.52 45.99
CA ASN A 933 -8.16 8.29 45.15
C ASN A 933 -7.98 7.57 43.81
N PHE A 934 -7.97 8.32 42.70
CA PHE A 934 -7.83 7.76 41.37
C PHE A 934 -6.56 8.25 40.67
N LEU A 935 -5.96 7.34 39.90
CA LEU A 935 -4.85 7.61 39.00
C LEU A 935 -5.24 7.21 37.59
N ALA A 936 -5.13 8.13 36.64
CA ALA A 936 -5.46 7.86 35.24
C ALA A 936 -4.36 8.39 34.31
N SER A 937 -3.85 7.54 33.44
CA SER A 937 -2.96 7.93 32.35
C SER A 937 -3.73 7.76 31.04
N ASP A 938 -3.62 8.74 30.15
CA ASP A 938 -4.47 8.98 28.96
C ASP A 938 -5.78 9.74 29.30
N ALA A 939 -5.82 11.03 28.93
CA ALA A 939 -7.00 11.88 29.09
C ALA A 939 -7.83 11.85 27.79
N PRO A 940 -9.17 11.82 27.86
CA PRO A 940 -10.07 11.65 26.71
C PRO A 940 -9.94 12.70 25.60
#